data_AF-A9V7T3-F1
#
_entry.id   AF-A9V7T3-F1
#
_cell.length_a   1.000
_cell.length_b   1.000
_cell.length_c   1.000
_cell.angle_alpha   90.00
_cell.angle_beta   90.00
_cell.angle_gamma   90.00
#
_symmetry.space_group_name_H-M   'P 1'
#
loop_
_entity.id
_entity.type
_entity.pdbx_description
1 polymer ?
#
loop_
_entity_poly.entity_id
_entity_poly.type
_entity_poly.pdbx_seq_one_letter_code
_entity_poly.pdbx_strand_id
1 'polypeptide(L)'
;MPVDPKRAKRPLVVGGVPEHFNYPWHIAQERGLFAKHGVEVEFVEQKLGTGAMIGSAHSGELDLIVALTEGLVADIAGGSNLRLLGTYVASPLCWAISTGISSKMNSAEDLRGGTFAVSRMGSGSHLMAYVLAIHRGWNPETDVKFAVKGNITQLCEGVNDLSTDAFLWETFTTKPYHDNGTVRRIGEVTTPWPCFMLAATTTTIDDKLPQIQAALAAVHEAATLFHAEEATMPTQIAEKYGLKPEDAAAWYQGVRITAERFISEAALDRAVEALQVCHKLEANRYYDPAKFLDTRLAQLRRDLGSMKLYNRAELVKALHRQLKDKNLHKGPISYEALLPFDQHHYHGVQAVEDVAQLLKMSTGDRVINIGSGLGGPARYLAGKHGCQVLACEVQPDLHAAAAELTLRTGLNDKVDHVNGDFSRLSEHLARGHYKHIVSWLTVLHFSNRERLFSNCYELLQPGGTFFAADFVMLQPLTHEERHVLAKEVGCDSLAPSIDEYRQELERAGFKVEQCDDVTEDWRKHTAARVAEFGAQRDVLGPVIGLDVFDYMLKFYTTAVSVIKGQGTLDERGGKDTHNANELRGISNLRLGSVALCVCVCVCEGRLSRLLPPVPMSVCVCLCVPVCACVCVPVCVCLCVPVCVLRRRSTMKALILAAGYGTRLEKGIREDTSGIYSHLLGVPKPLLPIGGIPLISRWIDALVAVPEVDGIYIVVNDYNQRMFQAWLRHYTHNPKRYPIHLVSDGSTTNETRSGAVAAIQLATKTFNIQDDLLVVGGDTLFLEDFDLKTTLAAFQRQHRSHDPKSSMLLAYKTDAAGTAKCGILETDAKDKVTAFLEKPGPEKTNSRLACPCFYLFEADALPLLDRFMTEKAGEPLQARDAPGNFVRYLCAKRNCYVMPISGRWDVGGLPSYIECNAAFTKKGTVGPAGL
;
A
#
# COMPACT_ATOMS: atom_id res chain seq x y z
N MET A 1 -42.81 3.44 -2.50
CA MET A 1 -44.14 4.00 -2.87
C MET A 1 -44.19 4.12 -4.39
N PRO A 2 -45.37 4.11 -5.05
CA PRO A 2 -45.44 4.45 -6.47
C PRO A 2 -45.05 5.91 -6.68
N VAL A 3 -44.14 6.18 -7.63
CA VAL A 3 -43.66 7.53 -7.96
C VAL A 3 -44.78 8.33 -8.62
N ASP A 4 -44.97 9.60 -8.24
CA ASP A 4 -45.96 10.49 -8.86
C ASP A 4 -45.60 10.73 -10.34
N PRO A 5 -46.47 10.37 -11.31
CA PRO A 5 -46.19 10.53 -12.74
C PRO A 5 -46.05 12.01 -13.18
N LYS A 6 -46.40 12.99 -12.33
CA LYS A 6 -46.09 14.41 -12.56
C LYS A 6 -44.63 14.77 -12.25
N ARG A 7 -43.94 14.01 -11.38
CA ARG A 7 -42.55 14.28 -10.96
C ARG A 7 -41.54 13.88 -12.04
N ALA A 8 -41.84 12.84 -12.81
CA ALA A 8 -41.00 12.31 -13.90
C ALA A 8 -40.91 13.21 -15.16
N LYS A 9 -41.66 14.32 -15.23
CA LYS A 9 -41.70 15.25 -16.37
C LYS A 9 -40.98 16.59 -16.15
N ARG A 10 -40.19 16.72 -15.08
CA ARG A 10 -39.34 17.90 -14.87
C ARG A 10 -37.90 17.60 -15.34
N PRO A 11 -37.18 18.61 -15.86
CA PRO A 11 -35.76 18.45 -16.19
C PRO A 11 -34.96 18.02 -14.96
N LEU A 12 -33.82 17.38 -15.21
CA LEU A 12 -32.83 17.05 -14.19
C LEU A 12 -32.02 18.32 -13.89
N VAL A 13 -32.15 18.85 -12.66
CA VAL A 13 -31.45 20.08 -12.26
C VAL A 13 -30.06 19.71 -11.74
N VAL A 14 -29.02 20.17 -12.44
CA VAL A 14 -27.62 19.84 -12.18
C VAL A 14 -26.87 21.07 -11.66
N GLY A 15 -26.29 20.99 -10.47
CA GLY A 15 -25.49 22.07 -9.90
C GLY A 15 -23.99 21.90 -10.12
N GLY A 16 -23.30 23.00 -10.42
CA GLY A 16 -21.84 23.05 -10.44
C GLY A 16 -21.31 24.45 -10.13
N VAL A 17 -20.02 24.56 -9.80
CA VAL A 17 -19.34 25.87 -9.65
C VAL A 17 -19.27 26.63 -10.98
N PRO A 18 -19.32 27.99 -10.97
CA PRO A 18 -19.20 28.84 -12.15
C PRO A 18 -17.74 28.92 -12.67
N GLU A 19 -17.14 27.77 -12.95
CA GLU A 19 -15.73 27.61 -13.29
C GLU A 19 -15.57 26.73 -14.53
N HIS A 20 -14.44 26.89 -15.22
CA HIS A 20 -14.08 26.21 -16.47
C HIS A 20 -14.12 24.66 -16.39
N PHE A 21 -14.05 24.07 -15.19
CA PHE A 21 -14.22 22.63 -14.99
C PHE A 21 -15.57 22.11 -15.52
N ASN A 22 -16.61 22.94 -15.55
CA ASN A 22 -17.96 22.54 -15.99
C ASN A 22 -18.23 22.75 -17.48
N TYR A 23 -17.23 23.15 -18.29
CA TYR A 23 -17.41 23.39 -19.72
C TYR A 23 -18.06 22.22 -20.51
N PRO A 24 -17.80 20.93 -20.20
CA PRO A 24 -18.51 19.81 -20.83
C PRO A 24 -20.04 19.83 -20.65
N TRP A 25 -20.59 20.42 -19.58
CA TRP A 25 -22.04 20.61 -19.45
C TRP A 25 -22.60 21.58 -20.49
N HIS A 26 -21.84 22.63 -20.81
CA HIS A 26 -22.18 23.55 -21.89
C HIS A 26 -22.06 22.88 -23.26
N ILE A 27 -20.99 22.11 -23.53
CA ILE A 27 -20.86 21.32 -24.76
C ILE A 27 -22.06 20.38 -24.94
N ALA A 28 -22.47 19.68 -23.88
CA ALA A 28 -23.62 18.77 -23.92
C ALA A 28 -24.94 19.49 -24.23
N GLN A 29 -25.14 20.71 -23.72
CA GLN A 29 -26.29 21.54 -24.01
C GLN A 29 -26.26 22.09 -25.45
N GLU A 30 -25.16 22.75 -25.82
CA GLU A 30 -24.98 23.46 -27.10
C GLU A 30 -25.00 22.50 -28.30
N ARG A 31 -24.56 21.24 -28.11
CA ARG A 31 -24.58 20.19 -29.15
C ARG A 31 -25.78 19.25 -29.06
N GLY A 32 -26.74 19.52 -28.18
CA GLY A 32 -27.97 18.73 -28.03
C GLY A 32 -27.73 17.28 -27.56
N LEU A 33 -26.62 17.01 -26.86
CA LEU A 33 -26.29 15.66 -26.39
C LEU A 33 -27.29 15.16 -25.34
N PHE A 34 -27.84 16.05 -24.50
CA PHE A 34 -28.91 15.66 -23.57
C PHE A 34 -30.16 15.15 -24.32
N ALA A 35 -30.58 15.85 -25.37
CA ALA A 35 -31.68 15.42 -26.23
C ALA A 35 -31.35 14.11 -26.98
N LYS A 36 -30.11 13.95 -27.46
CA LYS A 36 -29.61 12.69 -28.08
C LYS A 36 -29.73 11.49 -27.12
N HIS A 37 -29.41 11.69 -25.85
CA HIS A 37 -29.51 10.66 -24.80
C HIS A 37 -30.90 10.59 -24.13
N GLY A 38 -31.88 11.36 -24.60
CA GLY A 38 -33.27 11.28 -24.16
C GLY A 38 -33.56 11.91 -22.79
N VAL A 39 -32.79 12.91 -22.37
CA VAL A 39 -32.95 13.62 -21.09
C VAL A 39 -33.02 15.13 -21.29
N GLU A 40 -33.84 15.81 -20.47
CA GLU A 40 -33.80 17.26 -20.32
C GLU A 40 -32.98 17.61 -19.07
N VAL A 41 -32.01 18.51 -19.21
CA VAL A 41 -31.10 18.93 -18.15
C VAL A 41 -31.12 20.45 -18.01
N GLU A 42 -31.18 20.94 -16.78
CA GLU A 42 -31.01 22.36 -16.44
C GLU A 42 -29.73 22.49 -15.61
N PHE A 43 -28.71 23.19 -16.13
CA PHE A 43 -27.45 23.40 -15.41
C PHE A 43 -27.47 24.73 -14.65
N VAL A 44 -27.21 24.67 -13.33
CA VAL A 44 -27.32 25.79 -12.40
C VAL A 44 -25.97 26.10 -11.76
N GLU A 45 -25.50 27.33 -11.93
CA GLU A 45 -24.24 27.80 -11.34
C GLU A 45 -24.38 28.14 -9.85
N GLN A 46 -23.57 27.49 -9.01
CA GLN A 46 -23.63 27.60 -7.55
C GLN A 46 -22.38 28.32 -7.00
N LYS A 47 -22.52 29.64 -6.82
CA LYS A 47 -21.43 30.57 -6.45
C LYS A 47 -20.86 30.37 -5.04
N LEU A 48 -21.57 29.66 -4.16
CA LEU A 48 -21.16 29.41 -2.77
C LEU A 48 -20.39 28.08 -2.60
N GLY A 49 -20.11 27.37 -3.68
CA GLY A 49 -19.25 26.18 -3.73
C GLY A 49 -19.83 24.94 -3.06
N THR A 50 -18.99 23.91 -2.89
CA THR A 50 -19.36 22.54 -2.49
C THR A 50 -20.32 22.46 -1.29
N GLY A 51 -20.12 23.27 -0.25
CA GLY A 51 -20.97 23.22 0.95
C GLY A 51 -22.42 23.64 0.69
N ALA A 52 -22.63 24.66 -0.15
CA ALA A 52 -23.97 25.09 -0.53
C ALA A 52 -24.61 24.10 -1.52
N MET A 53 -23.84 23.58 -2.48
CA MET A 53 -24.31 22.56 -3.43
C MET A 53 -24.81 21.29 -2.72
N ILE A 54 -24.09 20.82 -1.71
CA ILE A 54 -24.52 19.69 -0.87
C ILE A 54 -25.84 20.02 -0.13
N GLY A 55 -25.97 21.24 0.42
CA GLY A 55 -27.21 21.71 1.04
C GLY A 55 -28.40 21.72 0.06
N SER A 56 -28.21 22.23 -1.15
CA SER A 56 -29.24 22.26 -2.21
C SER A 56 -29.56 20.87 -2.78
N ALA A 57 -28.62 19.92 -2.75
CA ALA A 57 -28.91 18.52 -3.06
C ALA A 57 -29.77 17.84 -1.98
N HIS A 58 -29.47 18.11 -0.70
CA HIS A 58 -30.24 17.60 0.45
C HIS A 58 -31.65 18.22 0.55
N SER A 59 -31.83 19.48 0.12
CA SER A 59 -33.15 20.12 0.06
C SER A 59 -34.00 19.67 -1.14
N GLY A 60 -33.39 19.00 -2.14
CA GLY A 60 -34.04 18.63 -3.40
C GLY A 60 -34.23 19.81 -4.37
N GLU A 61 -33.47 20.90 -4.20
CA GLU A 61 -33.34 21.99 -5.16
C GLU A 61 -32.50 21.57 -6.37
N LEU A 62 -31.46 20.77 -6.13
CA LEU A 62 -30.60 20.16 -7.14
C LEU A 62 -30.75 18.64 -7.11
N ASP A 63 -30.86 18.01 -8.29
CA ASP A 63 -30.95 16.57 -8.40
C ASP A 63 -29.57 15.88 -8.40
N LEU A 64 -28.61 16.53 -9.07
CA LEU A 64 -27.26 16.05 -9.30
C LEU A 64 -26.28 17.20 -9.05
N ILE A 65 -25.15 16.94 -8.41
CA ILE A 65 -24.13 17.96 -8.18
C ILE A 65 -22.74 17.52 -8.65
N VAL A 66 -21.99 18.48 -9.19
CA VAL A 66 -20.56 18.39 -9.48
C VAL A 66 -19.83 19.17 -8.40
N ALA A 67 -19.16 18.47 -7.48
CA ALA A 67 -18.59 19.10 -6.29
C ALA A 67 -17.23 18.50 -5.90
N LEU A 68 -16.49 19.24 -5.08
CA LEU A 68 -15.15 18.83 -4.66
C LEU A 68 -15.19 17.55 -3.82
N THR A 69 -14.32 16.60 -4.18
CA THR A 69 -14.25 15.25 -3.62
C THR A 69 -14.22 15.21 -2.10
N GLU A 70 -13.37 16.01 -1.45
CA GLU A 70 -13.25 16.04 0.01
C GLU A 70 -14.53 16.52 0.72
N GLY A 71 -15.33 17.36 0.06
CA GLY A 71 -16.59 17.87 0.61
C GLY A 71 -17.67 16.80 0.57
N LEU A 72 -17.75 16.07 -0.54
CA LEU A 72 -18.65 14.93 -0.72
C LEU A 72 -18.27 13.77 0.21
N VAL A 73 -16.99 13.42 0.29
CA VAL A 73 -16.49 12.38 1.21
C VAL A 73 -16.80 12.74 2.67
N ALA A 74 -16.60 13.99 3.09
CA ALA A 74 -16.91 14.41 4.46
C ALA A 74 -18.41 14.29 4.81
N ASP A 75 -19.31 14.70 3.90
CA ASP A 75 -20.77 14.63 4.11
C ASP A 75 -21.25 13.17 4.21
N ILE A 76 -20.79 12.32 3.30
CA ILE A 76 -21.19 10.90 3.24
C ILE A 76 -20.63 10.12 4.44
N ALA A 77 -19.36 10.37 4.81
CA ALA A 77 -18.74 9.81 6.00
C ALA A 77 -19.41 10.28 7.31
N GLY A 78 -20.03 11.47 7.30
CA GLY A 78 -20.90 11.99 8.36
C GLY A 78 -22.24 11.26 8.48
N GLY A 79 -22.56 10.33 7.57
CA GLY A 79 -23.77 9.50 7.62
C GLY A 79 -24.92 9.99 6.74
N SER A 80 -24.66 10.89 5.78
CA SER A 80 -25.71 11.39 4.89
C SER A 80 -26.24 10.34 3.90
N ASN A 81 -27.38 10.66 3.27
CA ASN A 81 -27.95 9.90 2.17
C ASN A 81 -27.36 10.29 0.79
N LEU A 82 -26.31 11.10 0.73
CA LEU A 82 -25.63 11.43 -0.52
C LEU A 82 -24.78 10.24 -1.00
N ARG A 83 -24.64 10.02 -2.31
CA ARG A 83 -23.79 8.97 -2.88
C ARG A 83 -23.04 9.47 -4.10
N LEU A 84 -21.79 9.03 -4.24
CA LEU A 84 -20.94 9.28 -5.39
C LEU A 84 -21.39 8.43 -6.59
N LEU A 85 -21.38 9.04 -7.77
CA LEU A 85 -21.86 8.46 -9.04
C LEU A 85 -20.76 8.30 -10.09
N GLY A 86 -19.58 8.88 -9.85
CA GLY A 86 -18.44 8.83 -10.75
C GLY A 86 -17.42 9.94 -10.47
N THR A 87 -16.24 9.82 -11.09
CA THR A 87 -15.22 10.86 -11.10
C THR A 87 -15.51 11.83 -12.24
N TYR A 88 -15.66 13.12 -11.94
CA TYR A 88 -15.91 14.14 -12.98
C TYR A 88 -14.60 14.67 -13.56
N VAL A 89 -13.74 15.23 -12.70
CA VAL A 89 -12.40 15.69 -13.06
C VAL A 89 -11.39 14.79 -12.39
N ALA A 90 -10.63 14.05 -13.20
CA ALA A 90 -9.73 12.99 -12.80
C ALA A 90 -8.26 13.44 -12.67
N SER A 91 -7.96 14.71 -12.92
CA SER A 91 -6.75 15.39 -12.50
C SER A 91 -6.89 15.92 -11.05
N PRO A 92 -5.79 16.06 -10.30
CA PRO A 92 -5.74 16.86 -9.08
C PRO A 92 -6.18 18.32 -9.28
N LEU A 93 -6.58 19.00 -8.20
CA LEU A 93 -6.69 20.46 -8.16
C LEU A 93 -5.35 21.04 -7.73
N CYS A 94 -4.81 22.00 -8.47
CA CYS A 94 -3.60 22.72 -8.10
C CYS A 94 -3.96 24.00 -7.31
N TRP A 95 -3.42 24.11 -6.10
CA TRP A 95 -3.60 25.26 -5.22
C TRP A 95 -2.32 26.07 -5.15
N ALA A 96 -2.38 27.35 -5.51
CA ALA A 96 -1.27 28.26 -5.40
C ALA A 96 -1.06 28.69 -3.94
N ILE A 97 0.20 28.65 -3.49
CA ILE A 97 0.60 29.16 -2.17
C ILE A 97 0.94 30.64 -2.34
N SER A 98 0.12 31.51 -1.75
CA SER A 98 0.17 32.96 -1.96
C SER A 98 0.53 33.71 -0.67
N THR A 99 1.47 34.65 -0.74
CA THR A 99 1.93 35.48 0.39
C THR A 99 1.95 36.97 0.02
N GLY A 100 2.07 37.86 0.99
CA GLY A 100 2.06 39.29 0.75
C GLY A 100 3.29 39.81 0.00
N ILE A 101 3.13 40.98 -0.64
CA ILE A 101 4.22 41.65 -1.35
C ILE A 101 5.40 42.00 -0.43
N SER A 102 5.10 42.41 0.81
CA SER A 102 6.06 42.78 1.85
C SER A 102 6.43 41.64 2.80
N SER A 103 5.89 40.43 2.55
CA SER A 103 6.15 39.25 3.38
C SER A 103 7.60 38.80 3.28
N LYS A 104 8.13 38.23 4.37
CA LYS A 104 9.47 37.62 4.39
C LYS A 104 9.49 36.18 3.85
N MET A 105 8.33 35.57 3.63
CA MET A 105 8.20 34.20 3.13
C MET A 105 8.54 34.16 1.64
N ASN A 106 9.38 33.21 1.20
CA ASN A 106 9.82 33.07 -0.19
C ASN A 106 9.64 31.66 -0.76
N SER A 107 9.47 30.66 0.11
CA SER A 107 9.22 29.26 -0.22
C SER A 107 8.04 28.71 0.59
N ALA A 108 7.56 27.51 0.23
CA ALA A 108 6.59 26.80 1.06
C ALA A 108 7.18 26.48 2.45
N GLU A 109 8.45 26.07 2.52
CA GLU A 109 9.18 25.73 3.74
C GLU A 109 9.19 26.86 4.78
N ASP A 110 9.27 28.13 4.35
CA ASP A 110 9.24 29.29 5.25
C ASP A 110 7.93 29.41 6.04
N LEU A 111 6.84 28.80 5.56
CA LEU A 111 5.52 28.83 6.20
C LEU A 111 5.37 27.86 7.37
N ARG A 112 6.39 27.05 7.68
CA ARG A 112 6.34 26.10 8.79
C ARG A 112 6.23 26.83 10.14
N GLY A 113 5.11 26.62 10.83
CA GLY A 113 4.74 27.33 12.06
C GLY A 113 4.05 28.69 11.81
N GLY A 114 3.83 29.06 10.54
CA GLY A 114 3.12 30.26 10.13
C GLY A 114 1.59 30.14 10.23
N THR A 115 0.93 31.27 10.00
CA THR A 115 -0.52 31.45 10.08
C THR A 115 -1.13 31.52 8.69
N PHE A 116 -1.88 30.50 8.33
CA PHE A 116 -2.60 30.42 7.06
C PHE A 116 -3.93 31.17 7.16
N ALA A 117 -4.13 32.12 6.26
CA ALA A 117 -5.42 32.75 6.04
C ALA A 117 -6.36 31.73 5.38
N VAL A 118 -7.53 31.54 5.96
CA VAL A 118 -8.56 30.61 5.44
C VAL A 118 -9.91 31.31 5.31
N SER A 119 -10.71 30.88 4.34
CA SER A 119 -12.04 31.48 4.14
C SER A 119 -13.00 31.20 5.30
N ARG A 120 -12.94 29.97 5.81
CA ARG A 120 -13.58 29.52 7.06
C ARG A 120 -12.89 28.24 7.54
N MET A 121 -13.10 27.88 8.81
CA MET A 121 -12.69 26.56 9.30
C MET A 121 -13.40 25.46 8.47
N GLY A 122 -12.66 24.41 8.15
CA GLY A 122 -13.15 23.32 7.30
C GLY A 122 -13.51 23.73 5.86
N SER A 123 -12.92 24.81 5.32
CA SER A 123 -12.90 25.14 3.89
C SER A 123 -11.88 24.28 3.12
N GLY A 124 -11.87 24.36 1.79
CA GLY A 124 -10.79 23.81 0.97
C GLY A 124 -9.43 24.45 1.30
N SER A 125 -9.39 25.79 1.43
CA SER A 125 -8.20 26.52 1.87
C SER A 125 -7.65 26.07 3.24
N HIS A 126 -8.53 25.62 4.15
CA HIS A 126 -8.14 25.04 5.43
C HIS A 126 -7.57 23.63 5.26
N LEU A 127 -8.28 22.74 4.56
CA LEU A 127 -7.80 21.38 4.30
C LEU A 127 -6.46 21.37 3.56
N MET A 128 -6.28 22.23 2.55
CA MET A 128 -5.07 22.22 1.73
C MET A 128 -3.83 22.70 2.47
N ALA A 129 -3.96 23.48 3.55
CA ALA A 129 -2.84 23.75 4.45
C ALA A 129 -2.43 22.50 5.25
N TYR A 130 -3.39 21.66 5.66
CA TYR A 130 -3.11 20.33 6.22
C TYR A 130 -2.46 19.40 5.19
N VAL A 131 -2.94 19.37 3.94
CA VAL A 131 -2.35 18.58 2.85
C VAL A 131 -0.92 19.04 2.54
N LEU A 132 -0.67 20.37 2.51
CA LEU A 132 0.67 20.94 2.38
C LEU A 132 1.59 20.46 3.52
N ALA A 133 1.12 20.53 4.77
CA ALA A 133 1.88 20.05 5.92
C ALA A 133 2.21 18.56 5.82
N ILE A 134 1.25 17.71 5.43
CA ILE A 134 1.47 16.27 5.20
C ILE A 134 2.53 16.06 4.10
N HIS A 135 2.38 16.73 2.94
CA HIS A 135 3.32 16.60 1.82
C HIS A 135 4.74 17.10 2.16
N ARG A 136 4.89 18.02 3.11
CA ARG A 136 6.18 18.58 3.55
C ARG A 136 6.71 18.01 4.87
N GLY A 137 6.04 16.99 5.43
CA GLY A 137 6.43 16.35 6.70
C GLY A 137 6.34 17.26 7.94
N TRP A 138 5.54 18.33 7.89
CA TRP A 138 5.29 19.21 9.03
C TRP A 138 4.25 18.56 9.97
N ASN A 139 4.29 18.88 11.26
CA ASN A 139 3.25 18.43 12.18
C ASN A 139 1.99 19.30 12.03
N PRO A 140 0.85 18.80 11.54
CA PRO A 140 -0.26 19.66 11.16
C PRO A 140 -1.02 20.31 12.33
N GLU A 141 -0.71 19.95 13.59
CA GLU A 141 -1.27 20.60 14.78
C GLU A 141 -0.40 21.74 15.35
N THR A 142 0.91 21.70 15.12
CA THR A 142 1.86 22.68 15.71
C THR A 142 2.46 23.62 14.67
N ASP A 143 2.62 23.11 13.45
CA ASP A 143 3.36 23.76 12.36
C ASP A 143 2.43 24.46 11.36
N VAL A 144 1.11 24.43 11.61
CA VAL A 144 0.09 25.11 10.81
C VAL A 144 -0.86 25.82 11.77
N LYS A 145 -0.95 27.15 11.66
CA LYS A 145 -1.94 27.96 12.39
C LYS A 145 -2.95 28.53 11.41
N PHE A 146 -4.10 28.97 11.90
CA PHE A 146 -5.19 29.46 11.07
C PHE A 146 -5.75 30.79 11.56
N ALA A 147 -6.03 31.68 10.62
CA ALA A 147 -6.87 32.85 10.85
C ALA A 147 -7.97 32.91 9.79
N VAL A 148 -9.23 33.06 10.23
CA VAL A 148 -10.37 33.20 9.34
C VAL A 148 -10.43 34.63 8.81
N LYS A 149 -10.38 34.80 7.49
CA LYS A 149 -10.45 36.12 6.83
C LYS A 149 -11.68 36.30 5.94
N GLY A 150 -12.20 35.23 5.33
CA GLY A 150 -13.41 35.29 4.48
C GLY A 150 -13.13 35.08 2.99
N ASN A 151 -13.51 36.03 2.14
CA ASN A 151 -13.36 35.91 0.69
C ASN A 151 -11.89 36.11 0.22
N ILE A 152 -11.62 35.84 -1.06
CA ILE A 152 -10.25 35.93 -1.62
C ILE A 152 -9.62 37.33 -1.50
N THR A 153 -10.40 38.40 -1.57
CA THR A 153 -9.93 39.77 -1.33
C THR A 153 -9.43 39.93 0.10
N GLN A 154 -10.19 39.45 1.09
CA GLN A 154 -9.82 39.49 2.51
C GLN A 154 -8.63 38.57 2.84
N LEU A 155 -8.45 37.48 2.08
CA LEU A 155 -7.24 36.65 2.16
C LEU A 155 -6.00 37.41 1.63
N CYS A 156 -6.13 38.13 0.52
CA CYS A 156 -5.06 38.97 -0.03
C CYS A 156 -4.70 40.13 0.90
N GLU A 157 -5.70 40.81 1.47
CA GLU A 157 -5.52 41.84 2.50
C GLU A 157 -4.76 41.27 3.71
N GLY A 158 -5.18 40.11 4.21
CA GLY A 158 -4.59 39.45 5.38
C GLY A 158 -3.14 39.02 5.22
N VAL A 159 -2.66 38.76 4.01
CA VAL A 159 -1.22 38.47 3.77
C VAL A 159 -0.41 39.74 3.50
N ASN A 160 -1.04 40.82 3.03
CA ASN A 160 -0.40 42.10 2.78
C ASN A 160 -0.30 42.99 4.05
N ASP A 161 -1.25 42.89 4.97
CA ASP A 161 -1.20 43.52 6.31
C ASP A 161 -0.31 42.75 7.31
N LEU A 162 0.24 41.61 6.89
CA LEU A 162 1.08 40.69 7.69
C LEU A 162 0.39 40.07 8.92
N SER A 163 -0.94 40.10 8.99
CA SER A 163 -1.70 39.38 10.03
C SER A 163 -1.81 37.87 9.76
N THR A 164 -1.48 37.43 8.54
CA THR A 164 -1.30 36.04 8.12
C THR A 164 -0.11 35.93 7.18
N ASP A 165 0.53 34.77 7.15
CA ASP A 165 1.77 34.54 6.40
C ASP A 165 1.50 34.08 4.96
N ALA A 166 0.45 33.28 4.74
CA ALA A 166 0.04 32.83 3.41
C ALA A 166 -1.45 32.45 3.36
N PHE A 167 -1.99 32.30 2.14
CA PHE A 167 -3.24 31.59 1.88
C PHE A 167 -3.06 30.60 0.73
N LEU A 168 -3.92 29.59 0.69
CA LEU A 168 -4.01 28.63 -0.42
C LEU A 168 -5.35 28.82 -1.12
N TRP A 169 -5.32 28.93 -2.44
CA TRP A 169 -6.51 28.96 -3.30
C TRP A 169 -6.21 28.34 -4.67
N GLU A 170 -7.25 28.04 -5.46
CA GLU A 170 -7.09 27.49 -6.81
C GLU A 170 -6.20 28.42 -7.67
N THR A 171 -5.25 27.81 -8.38
CA THR A 171 -4.16 28.52 -9.06
C THR A 171 -4.63 29.55 -10.08
N PHE A 172 -5.52 29.19 -11.01
CA PHE A 172 -5.94 30.09 -12.10
C PHE A 172 -6.90 31.19 -11.63
N THR A 173 -7.68 30.92 -10.60
CA THR A 173 -8.51 31.90 -9.87
C THR A 173 -7.65 32.93 -9.12
N THR A 174 -6.47 32.51 -8.64
CA THR A 174 -5.55 33.41 -7.92
C THR A 174 -4.58 34.13 -8.85
N LYS A 175 -4.29 33.56 -10.02
CA LYS A 175 -3.29 34.08 -10.96
C LYS A 175 -3.48 35.57 -11.34
N PRO A 176 -4.68 36.12 -11.54
CA PRO A 176 -4.86 37.56 -11.76
C PRO A 176 -4.24 38.44 -10.66
N TYR A 177 -4.24 37.98 -9.41
CA TYR A 177 -3.65 38.67 -8.26
C TYR A 177 -2.12 38.49 -8.15
N HIS A 178 -1.55 37.45 -8.78
CA HIS A 178 -0.10 37.29 -8.96
C HIS A 178 0.39 38.17 -10.10
N ASP A 179 -0.28 38.11 -11.25
CA ASP A 179 0.05 38.84 -12.47
C ASP A 179 0.00 40.37 -12.30
N ASN A 180 -0.94 40.89 -11.50
CA ASN A 180 -1.04 42.32 -11.21
C ASN A 180 -0.21 42.76 -9.99
N GLY A 181 0.53 41.83 -9.36
CA GLY A 181 1.38 42.12 -8.21
C GLY A 181 0.65 42.38 -6.88
N THR A 182 -0.63 42.02 -6.75
CA THR A 182 -1.37 42.14 -5.47
C THR A 182 -0.81 41.21 -4.40
N VAL A 183 -0.38 40.00 -4.77
CA VAL A 183 0.26 39.01 -3.90
C VAL A 183 1.34 38.23 -4.65
N ARG A 184 2.29 37.62 -3.95
CA ARG A 184 3.35 36.78 -4.53
C ARG A 184 2.99 35.30 -4.43
N ARG A 185 3.20 34.53 -5.50
CA ARG A 185 3.18 33.06 -5.47
C ARG A 185 4.55 32.54 -5.03
N ILE A 186 4.59 31.69 -4.01
CA ILE A 186 5.81 31.10 -3.43
C ILE A 186 5.84 29.57 -3.52
N GLY A 187 4.84 28.97 -4.17
CA GLY A 187 4.78 27.55 -4.44
C GLY A 187 3.38 27.10 -4.84
N GLU A 188 3.17 25.80 -4.80
CA GLU A 188 1.88 25.14 -5.05
C GLU A 188 1.77 23.82 -4.28
N VAL A 189 0.53 23.33 -4.16
CA VAL A 189 0.23 21.98 -3.65
C VAL A 189 -0.97 21.42 -4.39
N THR A 190 -0.93 20.13 -4.74
CA THR A 190 -2.01 19.43 -5.43
C THR A 190 -2.81 18.54 -4.49
N THR A 191 -4.10 18.33 -4.77
CA THR A 191 -4.87 17.29 -4.07
C THR A 191 -4.33 15.89 -4.41
N PRO A 192 -4.12 14.98 -3.44
CA PRO A 192 -3.72 13.60 -3.77
C PRO A 192 -4.89 12.74 -4.29
N TRP A 193 -6.06 13.34 -4.56
CA TRP A 193 -7.27 12.73 -5.14
C TRP A 193 -7.78 13.53 -6.36
N PRO A 194 -8.56 12.90 -7.26
CA PRO A 194 -9.35 13.58 -8.29
C PRO A 194 -10.18 14.73 -7.71
N CYS A 195 -10.18 15.91 -8.33
CA CYS A 195 -10.72 17.09 -7.66
C CYS A 195 -12.24 17.17 -7.61
N PHE A 196 -12.96 16.80 -8.66
CA PHE A 196 -14.42 16.85 -8.71
C PHE A 196 -15.05 15.47 -8.93
N MET A 197 -16.12 15.19 -8.19
CA MET A 197 -16.97 14.00 -8.35
C MET A 197 -18.43 14.40 -8.57
N LEU A 198 -19.17 13.46 -9.15
CA LEU A 198 -20.61 13.53 -9.34
C LEU A 198 -21.31 12.90 -8.14
N ALA A 199 -22.33 13.55 -7.59
CA ALA A 199 -23.09 13.03 -6.46
C ALA A 199 -24.59 13.38 -6.53
N ALA A 200 -25.43 12.52 -5.96
CA ALA A 200 -26.86 12.74 -5.77
C ALA A 200 -27.34 12.07 -4.47
N THR A 201 -28.50 12.45 -3.94
CA THR A 201 -29.08 11.75 -2.79
C THR A 201 -29.68 10.41 -3.21
N THR A 202 -29.67 9.38 -2.35
CA THR A 202 -30.29 8.09 -2.66
C THR A 202 -31.75 8.21 -3.06
N THR A 203 -32.48 9.16 -2.45
CA THR A 203 -33.87 9.46 -2.81
C THR A 203 -33.99 9.97 -4.25
N THR A 204 -33.13 10.90 -4.67
CA THR A 204 -33.12 11.36 -6.07
C THR A 204 -32.67 10.26 -7.02
N ILE A 205 -31.68 9.44 -6.64
CA ILE A 205 -31.24 8.30 -7.45
C ILE A 205 -32.39 7.32 -7.66
N ASP A 206 -33.14 6.97 -6.62
CA ASP A 206 -34.28 6.05 -6.70
C ASP A 206 -35.43 6.63 -7.54
N ASP A 207 -35.73 7.93 -7.42
CA ASP A 207 -36.78 8.62 -8.19
C ASP A 207 -36.41 8.87 -9.67
N LYS A 208 -35.12 9.10 -9.98
CA LYS A 208 -34.66 9.61 -11.29
C LYS A 208 -33.56 8.77 -11.97
N LEU A 209 -33.33 7.52 -11.56
CA LEU A 209 -32.23 6.66 -12.05
C LEU A 209 -32.01 6.70 -13.58
N PRO A 210 -33.03 6.56 -14.46
CA PRO A 210 -32.81 6.56 -15.90
C PRO A 210 -32.37 7.93 -16.45
N GLN A 211 -32.90 9.02 -15.88
CA GLN A 211 -32.53 10.39 -16.27
C GLN A 211 -31.08 10.68 -15.89
N ILE A 212 -30.66 10.24 -14.69
CA ILE A 212 -29.27 10.35 -14.24
C ILE A 212 -28.34 9.52 -15.15
N GLN A 213 -28.70 8.29 -15.50
CA GLN A 213 -27.91 7.46 -16.42
C GLN A 213 -27.72 8.13 -17.79
N ALA A 214 -28.78 8.71 -18.36
CA ALA A 214 -28.73 9.45 -19.62
C ALA A 214 -27.88 10.73 -19.53
N ALA A 215 -28.01 11.51 -18.45
CA ALA A 215 -27.23 12.72 -18.24
C ALA A 215 -25.73 12.41 -18.07
N LEU A 216 -25.39 11.34 -17.33
CA LEU A 216 -24.01 10.87 -17.17
C LEU A 216 -23.41 10.40 -18.51
N ALA A 217 -24.18 9.71 -19.35
CA ALA A 217 -23.73 9.32 -20.69
C ALA A 217 -23.49 10.54 -21.61
N ALA A 218 -24.39 11.52 -21.59
CA ALA A 218 -24.27 12.74 -22.39
C ALA A 218 -23.04 13.59 -21.99
N VAL A 219 -22.77 13.76 -20.69
CA VAL A 219 -21.62 14.55 -20.23
C VAL A 219 -20.28 13.79 -20.39
N HIS A 220 -20.28 12.45 -20.37
CA HIS A 220 -19.09 11.65 -20.73
C HIS A 220 -18.73 11.79 -22.21
N GLU A 221 -19.72 11.78 -23.10
CA GLU A 221 -19.52 12.10 -24.52
C GLU A 221 -19.01 13.54 -24.70
N ALA A 222 -19.58 14.51 -23.98
CA ALA A 222 -19.13 15.89 -24.01
C ALA A 222 -17.69 16.08 -23.49
N ALA A 223 -17.28 15.35 -22.46
CA ALA A 223 -15.91 15.35 -21.96
C ALA A 223 -14.92 14.75 -22.98
N THR A 224 -15.37 13.77 -23.78
CA THR A 224 -14.56 13.22 -24.88
C THR A 224 -14.36 14.26 -25.99
N LEU A 225 -15.42 14.98 -26.36
CA LEU A 225 -15.35 16.09 -27.32
C LEU A 225 -14.49 17.26 -26.83
N PHE A 226 -14.57 17.59 -25.53
CA PHE A 226 -13.75 18.61 -24.89
C PHE A 226 -12.26 18.37 -25.14
N HIS A 227 -11.78 17.13 -24.96
CA HIS A 227 -10.37 16.76 -25.20
C HIS A 227 -10.01 16.62 -26.68
N ALA A 228 -10.95 16.20 -27.53
CA ALA A 228 -10.72 16.04 -28.97
C ALA A 228 -10.50 17.39 -29.70
N GLU A 229 -10.86 18.51 -29.09
CA GLU A 229 -10.82 19.85 -29.69
C GLU A 229 -9.71 20.74 -29.11
N GLU A 230 -8.60 20.14 -28.68
CA GLU A 230 -7.41 20.81 -28.11
C GLU A 230 -6.95 22.07 -28.87
N ALA A 231 -7.07 22.08 -30.20
CA ALA A 231 -6.65 23.20 -31.04
C ALA A 231 -7.51 24.48 -30.89
N THR A 232 -8.75 24.38 -30.40
CA THR A 232 -9.70 25.50 -30.30
C THR A 232 -10.29 25.68 -28.90
N MET A 233 -10.33 24.62 -28.09
CA MET A 233 -10.95 24.62 -26.76
C MET A 233 -10.34 25.68 -25.82
N PRO A 234 -9.00 25.86 -25.72
CA PRO A 234 -8.41 26.90 -24.86
C PRO A 234 -8.89 28.32 -25.18
N THR A 235 -9.07 28.65 -26.46
CA THR A 235 -9.55 29.98 -26.88
C THR A 235 -11.00 30.18 -26.48
N GLN A 236 -11.86 29.18 -26.66
CA GLN A 236 -13.27 29.27 -26.24
C GLN A 236 -13.41 29.38 -24.71
N ILE A 237 -12.57 28.67 -23.94
CA ILE A 237 -12.49 28.80 -22.48
C ILE A 237 -12.05 30.22 -22.09
N ALA A 238 -11.02 30.76 -22.75
CA ALA A 238 -10.54 32.12 -22.51
C ALA A 238 -11.63 33.17 -22.73
N GLU A 239 -12.35 33.08 -23.85
CA GLU A 239 -13.47 33.97 -24.19
C GLU A 239 -14.64 33.84 -23.20
N LYS A 240 -15.07 32.61 -22.86
CA LYS A 240 -16.25 32.37 -22.02
C LYS A 240 -16.05 32.78 -20.56
N TYR A 241 -14.85 32.57 -20.00
CA TYR A 241 -14.54 32.87 -18.59
C TYR A 241 -13.66 34.12 -18.39
N GLY A 242 -13.34 34.85 -19.46
CA GLY A 242 -12.52 36.07 -19.38
C GLY A 242 -11.07 35.83 -18.94
N LEU A 243 -10.52 34.65 -19.25
CA LEU A 243 -9.12 34.31 -18.95
C LEU A 243 -8.19 34.80 -20.07
N LYS A 244 -6.90 34.96 -19.75
CA LYS A 244 -5.89 35.16 -20.78
C LYS A 244 -5.73 33.88 -21.62
N PRO A 245 -5.52 33.96 -22.95
CA PRO A 245 -5.38 32.79 -23.81
C PRO A 245 -4.27 31.82 -23.35
N GLU A 246 -3.13 32.35 -22.92
CA GLU A 246 -2.00 31.56 -22.38
C GLU A 246 -2.35 30.83 -21.07
N ASP A 247 -3.19 31.43 -20.23
CA ASP A 247 -3.61 30.85 -18.95
C ASP A 247 -4.67 29.77 -19.16
N ALA A 248 -5.61 30.00 -20.08
CA ALA A 248 -6.58 28.98 -20.47
C ALA A 248 -5.90 27.76 -21.14
N ALA A 249 -4.85 27.98 -21.93
CA ALA A 249 -4.05 26.90 -22.52
C ALA A 249 -3.27 26.11 -21.46
N ALA A 250 -2.61 26.80 -20.52
CA ALA A 250 -1.90 26.15 -19.42
C ALA A 250 -2.85 25.36 -18.49
N TRP A 251 -4.05 25.89 -18.22
CA TRP A 251 -5.09 25.16 -17.48
C TRP A 251 -5.56 23.91 -18.24
N TYR A 252 -5.88 24.07 -19.54
CA TYR A 252 -6.38 22.99 -20.39
C TYR A 252 -5.39 21.83 -20.48
N GLN A 253 -4.09 22.09 -20.59
CA GLN A 253 -3.04 21.06 -20.57
C GLN A 253 -2.93 20.31 -19.22
N GLY A 254 -3.30 20.96 -18.11
CA GLY A 254 -3.23 20.37 -16.76
C GLY A 254 -4.50 19.62 -16.33
N VAL A 255 -5.65 19.86 -16.97
CA VAL A 255 -6.95 19.32 -16.56
C VAL A 255 -7.31 18.04 -17.31
N ARG A 256 -7.82 17.04 -16.60
CA ARG A 256 -8.34 15.80 -17.21
C ARG A 256 -9.77 15.54 -16.77
N ILE A 257 -10.73 16.16 -17.46
CA ILE A 257 -12.17 15.91 -17.26
C ILE A 257 -12.54 14.57 -17.91
N THR A 258 -13.15 13.65 -17.17
CA THR A 258 -13.50 12.30 -17.67
C THR A 258 -14.99 11.99 -17.59
N ALA A 259 -15.70 12.52 -16.58
CA ALA A 259 -17.05 12.11 -16.22
C ALA A 259 -17.24 10.57 -16.22
N GLU A 260 -16.22 9.86 -15.75
CA GLU A 260 -16.19 8.40 -15.76
C GLU A 260 -16.97 7.81 -14.58
N ARG A 261 -17.67 6.71 -14.82
CA ARG A 261 -18.45 5.97 -13.82
C ARG A 261 -17.58 5.14 -12.85
N PHE A 262 -16.31 5.51 -12.70
CA PHE A 262 -15.34 4.86 -11.82
C PHE A 262 -14.88 5.81 -10.72
N ILE A 263 -14.62 5.26 -9.54
CA ILE A 263 -14.08 5.99 -8.37
C ILE A 263 -12.89 5.20 -7.82
N SER A 264 -11.75 5.84 -7.64
CA SER A 264 -10.53 5.18 -7.14
C SER A 264 -10.61 4.94 -5.63
N GLU A 265 -10.49 3.67 -5.19
CA GLU A 265 -10.49 3.29 -3.77
C GLU A 265 -9.39 4.05 -3.00
N ALA A 266 -8.16 3.98 -3.50
CA ALA A 266 -7.01 4.67 -2.92
C ALA A 266 -7.15 6.22 -2.93
N ALA A 267 -8.00 6.80 -3.77
CA ALA A 267 -8.29 8.24 -3.72
C ALA A 267 -9.30 8.60 -2.63
N LEU A 268 -10.30 7.75 -2.39
CA LEU A 268 -11.22 7.90 -1.25
C LEU A 268 -10.45 7.76 0.07
N ASP A 269 -9.56 6.77 0.18
CA ASP A 269 -8.72 6.57 1.37
C ASP A 269 -7.89 7.81 1.71
N ARG A 270 -7.20 8.40 0.71
CA ARG A 270 -6.40 9.61 0.90
C ARG A 270 -7.25 10.83 1.26
N ALA A 271 -8.46 10.95 0.70
CA ALA A 271 -9.40 12.00 1.08
C ALA A 271 -9.87 11.83 2.53
N VAL A 272 -10.20 10.60 2.95
CA VAL A 272 -10.56 10.28 4.34
C VAL A 272 -9.41 10.58 5.30
N GLU A 273 -8.17 10.17 4.99
CA GLU A 273 -7.00 10.44 5.85
C GLU A 273 -6.77 11.94 6.06
N ALA A 274 -6.80 12.74 4.98
CA ALA A 274 -6.65 14.20 5.09
C ALA A 274 -7.80 14.86 5.88
N LEU A 275 -9.03 14.35 5.76
CA LEU A 275 -10.19 14.80 6.53
C LEU A 275 -10.10 14.41 8.02
N GLN A 276 -9.51 13.27 8.36
CA GLN A 276 -9.22 12.87 9.74
C GLN A 276 -8.14 13.78 10.35
N VAL A 277 -7.09 14.08 9.58
CA VAL A 277 -5.98 14.95 10.02
C VAL A 277 -6.45 16.40 10.26
N CYS A 278 -7.39 16.92 9.48
CA CYS A 278 -8.00 18.24 9.73
C CYS A 278 -9.20 18.21 10.71
N HIS A 279 -9.36 17.13 11.48
CA HIS A 279 -10.42 16.90 12.47
C HIS A 279 -11.87 17.03 11.95
N LYS A 280 -12.09 16.82 10.64
CA LYS A 280 -13.44 16.74 10.04
C LYS A 280 -14.07 15.36 10.19
N LEU A 281 -13.26 14.32 10.28
CA LEU A 281 -13.67 12.94 10.53
C LEU A 281 -12.99 12.42 11.80
N GLU A 282 -13.59 11.41 12.42
CA GLU A 282 -13.07 10.80 13.65
C GLU A 282 -11.69 10.16 13.36
N ALA A 283 -10.66 10.61 14.06
CA ALA A 283 -9.31 10.08 13.92
C ALA A 283 -9.27 8.57 14.23
N ASN A 284 -8.53 7.80 13.43
CA ASN A 284 -8.37 6.35 13.53
C ASN A 284 -9.66 5.51 13.30
N ARG A 285 -10.77 6.11 12.88
CA ARG A 285 -11.95 5.37 12.42
C ARG A 285 -11.74 4.85 10.99
N TYR A 286 -12.07 3.58 10.75
CA TYR A 286 -12.13 3.03 9.39
C TYR A 286 -13.44 3.45 8.71
N TYR A 287 -13.33 3.92 7.47
CA TYR A 287 -14.46 4.22 6.59
C TYR A 287 -14.38 3.29 5.38
N ASP A 288 -15.45 2.56 5.11
CA ASP A 288 -15.51 1.56 4.03
C ASP A 288 -15.73 2.25 2.67
N PRO A 289 -14.75 2.21 1.74
CA PRO A 289 -14.85 2.89 0.44
C PRO A 289 -16.10 2.50 -0.37
N ALA A 290 -16.58 1.26 -0.22
CA ALA A 290 -17.77 0.77 -0.93
C ALA A 290 -19.07 1.48 -0.50
N LYS A 291 -19.10 2.12 0.68
CA LYS A 291 -20.29 2.81 1.20
C LYS A 291 -20.45 4.24 0.68
N PHE A 292 -19.43 4.80 0.03
CA PHE A 292 -19.47 6.17 -0.50
C PHE A 292 -20.25 6.30 -1.81
N LEU A 293 -20.36 5.22 -2.59
CA LEU A 293 -20.91 5.23 -3.94
C LEU A 293 -22.26 4.51 -4.05
N ASP A 294 -23.03 4.84 -5.10
CA ASP A 294 -24.17 4.02 -5.52
C ASP A 294 -23.72 3.04 -6.61
N THR A 295 -23.71 1.75 -6.29
CA THR A 295 -23.17 0.70 -7.17
C THR A 295 -24.01 0.43 -8.43
N ARG A 296 -25.21 1.02 -8.56
CA ARG A 296 -26.00 1.01 -9.81
C ARG A 296 -25.45 2.01 -10.83
N LEU A 297 -24.76 3.04 -10.36
CA LEU A 297 -24.27 4.16 -11.15
C LEU A 297 -22.74 4.17 -11.25
N ALA A 298 -22.03 3.92 -10.16
CA ALA A 298 -20.57 3.91 -10.10
C ALA A 298 -19.98 2.53 -9.83
N GLN A 299 -18.71 2.34 -10.16
CA GLN A 299 -17.90 1.21 -9.75
C GLN A 299 -16.65 1.68 -8.99
N LEU A 300 -16.33 0.98 -7.90
CA LEU A 300 -15.08 1.19 -7.18
C LEU A 300 -13.94 0.54 -7.99
N ARG A 301 -12.93 1.33 -8.37
CA ARG A 301 -11.75 0.87 -9.11
C ARG A 301 -10.55 0.83 -8.16
N ARG A 302 -9.93 -0.33 -8.02
CA ARG A 302 -8.59 -0.44 -7.43
C ARG A 302 -7.54 0.00 -8.45
N ASP A 303 -6.53 0.72 -7.97
CA ASP A 303 -5.44 1.16 -8.83
C ASP A 303 -4.50 -0.03 -9.08
N LEU A 304 -4.34 -0.41 -10.34
CA LEU A 304 -3.44 -1.48 -10.78
C LEU A 304 -2.00 -1.26 -10.27
N GLY A 305 -1.55 -0.01 -10.24
CA GLY A 305 -0.24 0.39 -9.72
C GLY A 305 -0.13 0.34 -8.19
N SER A 306 -1.25 0.19 -7.46
CA SER A 306 -1.28 0.06 -6.00
C SER A 306 -1.35 -1.38 -5.51
N MET A 307 -1.59 -2.35 -6.42
CA MET A 307 -1.77 -3.76 -6.07
C MET A 307 -0.51 -4.37 -5.43
N LYS A 308 -0.71 -5.08 -4.31
CA LYS A 308 0.33 -5.86 -3.61
C LYS A 308 0.54 -7.24 -4.27
N LEU A 309 0.60 -7.27 -5.59
CA LEU A 309 0.98 -8.48 -6.33
C LEU A 309 2.50 -8.63 -6.23
N TYR A 310 2.92 -9.59 -5.40
CA TYR A 310 4.28 -9.73 -4.90
C TYR A 310 4.76 -8.56 -4.02
N ASN A 311 5.65 -8.84 -3.06
CA ASN A 311 6.27 -7.80 -2.24
C ASN A 311 7.35 -7.07 -3.08
N ARG A 312 6.91 -6.12 -3.92
CA ARG A 312 7.63 -5.55 -5.08
C ARG A 312 9.11 -5.23 -4.83
N ALA A 313 9.39 -4.39 -3.84
CA ALA A 313 10.75 -4.00 -3.48
C ALA A 313 11.58 -5.20 -2.98
N GLU A 314 10.97 -6.13 -2.24
CA GLU A 314 11.66 -7.33 -1.73
C GLU A 314 11.86 -8.40 -2.79
N LEU A 315 11.00 -8.49 -3.81
CA LEU A 315 11.19 -9.36 -4.98
C LEU A 315 12.39 -8.91 -5.82
N VAL A 316 12.50 -7.60 -6.10
CA VAL A 316 13.68 -7.02 -6.78
C VAL A 316 14.95 -7.21 -5.95
N LYS A 317 14.89 -7.01 -4.62
CA LYS A 317 16.03 -7.31 -3.73
C LYS A 317 16.35 -8.81 -3.68
N ALA A 318 15.36 -9.70 -3.75
CA ALA A 318 15.55 -11.15 -3.79
C ALA A 318 16.26 -11.58 -5.07
N LEU A 319 15.81 -11.08 -6.22
CA LEU A 319 16.48 -11.22 -7.52
C LEU A 319 17.93 -10.76 -7.44
N HIS A 320 18.21 -9.53 -6.99
CA HIS A 320 19.58 -9.02 -6.87
C HIS A 320 20.45 -9.86 -5.91
N ARG A 321 19.87 -10.43 -4.85
CA ARG A 321 20.57 -11.36 -3.95
C ARG A 321 20.87 -12.71 -4.62
N GLN A 322 19.95 -13.28 -5.40
CA GLN A 322 20.18 -14.50 -6.19
C GLN A 322 21.26 -14.27 -7.26
N LEU A 323 21.21 -13.15 -7.99
CA LEU A 323 22.26 -12.78 -8.94
C LEU A 323 23.60 -12.56 -8.24
N LYS A 324 23.61 -12.08 -6.99
CA LYS A 324 24.83 -11.94 -6.19
C LYS A 324 25.42 -13.29 -5.79
N ASP A 325 24.59 -14.22 -5.31
CA ASP A 325 24.96 -15.61 -4.99
C ASP A 325 25.59 -16.33 -6.19
N LYS A 326 25.04 -16.14 -7.40
CA LYS A 326 25.60 -16.72 -8.63
C LYS A 326 26.73 -15.90 -9.27
N ASN A 327 27.23 -14.86 -8.61
CA ASN A 327 28.25 -13.93 -9.12
C ASN A 327 27.86 -13.16 -10.41
N LEU A 328 26.57 -13.11 -10.75
CA LEU A 328 25.99 -12.38 -11.89
C LEU A 328 25.61 -10.92 -11.57
N HIS A 329 25.81 -10.45 -10.33
CA HIS A 329 25.42 -9.10 -9.89
C HIS A 329 26.23 -7.92 -10.46
N LYS A 330 27.23 -8.15 -11.32
CA LYS A 330 28.07 -7.10 -11.93
C LYS A 330 28.30 -7.36 -13.41
N GLY A 331 28.44 -6.27 -14.18
CA GLY A 331 28.77 -6.33 -15.61
C GLY A 331 27.67 -6.93 -16.49
N PRO A 332 27.98 -7.23 -17.76
CA PRO A 332 27.06 -7.90 -18.67
C PRO A 332 26.68 -9.30 -18.19
N ILE A 333 25.46 -9.74 -18.48
CA ILE A 333 24.93 -11.07 -18.21
C ILE A 333 24.30 -11.60 -19.50
N SER A 334 24.40 -12.89 -19.86
CA SER A 334 23.59 -13.42 -20.97
C SER A 334 22.13 -13.59 -20.55
N TYR A 335 21.16 -13.47 -21.48
CA TYR A 335 19.75 -13.62 -21.11
C TYR A 335 19.43 -15.06 -20.67
N GLU A 336 20.16 -16.06 -21.18
CA GLU A 336 20.06 -17.46 -20.75
C GLU A 336 20.42 -17.65 -19.27
N ALA A 337 21.38 -16.87 -18.77
CA ALA A 337 21.77 -16.89 -17.37
C ALA A 337 20.75 -16.19 -16.44
N LEU A 338 19.78 -15.43 -16.98
CA LEU A 338 18.69 -14.82 -16.20
C LEU A 338 17.44 -15.70 -16.08
N LEU A 339 17.25 -16.66 -16.99
CA LEU A 339 16.06 -17.53 -17.06
C LEU A 339 15.65 -18.23 -15.74
N PRO A 340 16.57 -18.63 -14.84
CA PRO A 340 16.17 -19.21 -13.55
C PRO A 340 15.53 -18.21 -12.57
N PHE A 341 15.61 -16.89 -12.85
CA PHE A 341 15.29 -15.83 -11.89
C PHE A 341 14.15 -14.92 -12.32
N ASP A 342 13.95 -14.71 -13.62
CA ASP A 342 13.02 -13.69 -14.16
C ASP A 342 11.71 -14.24 -14.76
N GLN A 343 11.50 -15.56 -14.72
CA GLN A 343 10.33 -16.26 -15.28
C GLN A 343 9.30 -16.57 -14.19
N HIS A 344 8.56 -15.56 -13.73
CA HIS A 344 7.67 -15.70 -12.57
C HIS A 344 6.34 -16.41 -12.83
N HIS A 345 5.84 -16.44 -14.07
CA HIS A 345 4.65 -17.19 -14.43
C HIS A 345 4.84 -18.70 -14.27
N TYR A 346 3.73 -19.45 -14.31
CA TYR A 346 3.77 -20.91 -14.24
C TYR A 346 4.31 -21.52 -15.54
N HIS A 347 4.89 -22.71 -15.43
CA HIS A 347 5.68 -23.43 -16.45
C HIS A 347 6.96 -22.72 -16.93
N GLY A 348 7.21 -21.47 -16.52
CA GLY A 348 8.44 -20.73 -16.80
C GLY A 348 8.76 -20.68 -18.30
N VAL A 349 10.04 -20.79 -18.66
CA VAL A 349 10.54 -20.72 -20.04
C VAL A 349 9.73 -21.59 -21.02
N GLN A 350 9.30 -22.79 -20.60
CA GLN A 350 8.58 -23.71 -21.49
C GLN A 350 7.27 -23.09 -22.01
N ALA A 351 6.50 -22.41 -21.16
CA ALA A 351 5.28 -21.73 -21.59
C ALA A 351 5.54 -20.50 -22.49
N VAL A 352 6.75 -19.94 -22.50
CA VAL A 352 7.13 -18.89 -23.47
C VAL A 352 7.47 -19.53 -24.82
N GLU A 353 8.20 -20.65 -24.80
CA GLU A 353 8.58 -21.40 -26.00
C GLU A 353 7.37 -22.05 -26.69
N ASP A 354 6.47 -22.69 -25.95
CA ASP A 354 5.26 -23.33 -26.48
C ASP A 354 4.37 -22.29 -27.21
N VAL A 355 4.24 -21.08 -26.63
CA VAL A 355 3.52 -19.96 -27.24
C VAL A 355 4.25 -19.40 -28.46
N ALA A 356 5.57 -19.27 -28.41
CA ALA A 356 6.37 -18.84 -29.56
C ALA A 356 6.22 -19.80 -30.75
N GLN A 357 6.22 -21.12 -30.49
CA GLN A 357 6.00 -22.15 -31.51
C GLN A 357 4.56 -22.15 -32.04
N LEU A 358 3.56 -22.09 -31.15
CA LEU A 358 2.14 -22.06 -31.50
C LEU A 358 1.79 -20.85 -32.38
N LEU A 359 2.29 -19.67 -32.02
CA LEU A 359 2.10 -18.42 -32.78
C LEU A 359 3.07 -18.29 -33.96
N LYS A 360 4.01 -19.23 -34.14
CA LYS A 360 5.03 -19.24 -35.19
C LYS A 360 5.84 -17.94 -35.25
N MET A 361 6.26 -17.48 -34.07
CA MET A 361 7.09 -16.28 -33.93
C MET A 361 8.44 -16.45 -34.62
N SER A 362 8.94 -15.37 -35.20
CA SER A 362 10.19 -15.34 -35.94
C SER A 362 10.93 -14.01 -35.78
N THR A 363 12.15 -13.96 -36.30
CA THR A 363 13.04 -12.81 -36.16
C THR A 363 12.48 -11.56 -36.84
N GLY A 364 12.45 -10.45 -36.10
CA GLY A 364 11.89 -9.17 -36.55
C GLY A 364 10.39 -8.99 -36.27
N ASP A 365 9.68 -10.02 -35.80
CA ASP A 365 8.26 -9.89 -35.45
C ASP A 365 8.05 -8.90 -34.29
N ARG A 366 7.09 -7.99 -34.46
CA ARG A 366 6.72 -7.01 -33.43
C ARG A 366 5.72 -7.63 -32.45
N VAL A 367 6.10 -7.68 -31.17
CA VAL A 367 5.33 -8.33 -30.09
C VAL A 367 5.07 -7.34 -28.96
N ILE A 368 3.85 -7.31 -28.41
CA ILE A 368 3.58 -6.67 -27.10
C ILE A 368 3.52 -7.76 -26.03
N ASN A 369 4.27 -7.60 -24.94
CA ASN A 369 4.11 -8.37 -23.71
C ASN A 369 3.42 -7.49 -22.66
N ILE A 370 2.15 -7.77 -22.40
CA ILE A 370 1.35 -7.11 -21.36
C ILE A 370 1.67 -7.76 -20.01
N GLY A 371 2.00 -6.95 -18.99
CA GLY A 371 2.40 -7.45 -17.66
C GLY A 371 3.77 -8.12 -17.69
N SER A 372 4.77 -7.42 -18.23
CA SER A 372 6.10 -7.99 -18.46
C SER A 372 6.87 -8.31 -17.18
N GLY A 373 6.50 -7.77 -16.02
CA GLY A 373 7.13 -8.03 -14.73
C GLY A 373 8.62 -7.65 -14.74
N LEU A 374 9.50 -8.62 -14.49
CA LEU A 374 10.95 -8.45 -14.61
C LEU A 374 11.47 -8.48 -16.06
N GLY A 375 10.60 -8.64 -17.06
CA GLY A 375 10.96 -8.69 -18.48
C GLY A 375 11.51 -10.02 -18.98
N GLY A 376 11.39 -11.10 -18.19
CA GLY A 376 11.92 -12.43 -18.54
C GLY A 376 11.38 -13.00 -19.86
N PRO A 377 10.05 -13.07 -20.08
CA PRO A 377 9.49 -13.55 -21.34
C PRO A 377 9.89 -12.67 -22.53
N ALA A 378 9.89 -11.34 -22.36
CA ALA A 378 10.32 -10.40 -23.39
C ALA A 378 11.78 -10.61 -23.81
N ARG A 379 12.70 -10.78 -22.86
CA ARG A 379 14.11 -11.13 -23.15
C ARG A 379 14.26 -12.48 -23.81
N TYR A 380 13.47 -13.49 -23.40
CA TYR A 380 13.50 -14.80 -24.05
C TYR A 380 13.06 -14.73 -25.52
N LEU A 381 11.95 -14.07 -25.82
CA LEU A 381 11.47 -13.89 -27.20
C LEU A 381 12.47 -13.11 -28.07
N ALA A 382 13.05 -12.02 -27.55
CA ALA A 382 14.05 -11.23 -28.27
C ALA A 382 15.40 -11.95 -28.46
N GLY A 383 15.84 -12.70 -27.45
CA GLY A 383 17.11 -13.44 -27.47
C GLY A 383 17.06 -14.73 -28.29
N LYS A 384 16.01 -15.53 -28.11
CA LYS A 384 15.86 -16.87 -28.72
C LYS A 384 15.25 -16.82 -30.13
N HIS A 385 14.17 -16.07 -30.31
CA HIS A 385 13.40 -16.00 -31.56
C HIS A 385 13.73 -14.75 -32.40
N GLY A 386 14.41 -13.76 -31.80
CA GLY A 386 14.82 -12.54 -32.49
C GLY A 386 13.71 -11.51 -32.66
N CYS A 387 12.64 -11.61 -31.87
CA CYS A 387 11.51 -10.68 -31.93
C CYS A 387 11.88 -9.27 -31.45
N GLN A 388 11.06 -8.29 -31.86
CA GLN A 388 11.09 -6.90 -31.41
C GLN A 388 9.94 -6.70 -30.40
N VAL A 389 10.25 -6.57 -29.12
CA VAL A 389 9.29 -6.70 -28.03
C VAL A 389 9.07 -5.37 -27.30
N LEU A 390 7.81 -4.95 -27.19
CA LEU A 390 7.38 -3.89 -26.29
C LEU A 390 6.90 -4.52 -24.97
N ALA A 391 7.67 -4.32 -23.90
CA ALA A 391 7.41 -4.84 -22.56
C ALA A 391 6.68 -3.79 -21.71
N CYS A 392 5.38 -4.01 -21.45
CA CYS A 392 4.54 -3.09 -20.68
C CYS A 392 4.37 -3.58 -19.24
N GLU A 393 4.76 -2.76 -18.26
CA GLU A 393 4.64 -3.09 -16.84
C GLU A 393 4.07 -1.90 -16.04
N VAL A 394 3.07 -2.13 -15.19
CA VAL A 394 2.44 -1.06 -14.39
C VAL A 394 3.25 -0.71 -13.14
N GLN A 395 4.01 -1.65 -12.60
CA GLN A 395 4.78 -1.48 -11.37
C GLN A 395 6.18 -0.88 -11.64
N PRO A 396 6.49 0.34 -11.14
CA PRO A 396 7.74 1.02 -11.49
C PRO A 396 9.00 0.28 -10.99
N ASP A 397 8.93 -0.38 -9.83
CA ASP A 397 10.06 -1.15 -9.28
C ASP A 397 10.45 -2.33 -10.20
N LEU A 398 9.45 -3.06 -10.70
CA LEU A 398 9.67 -4.21 -11.60
C LEU A 398 10.15 -3.73 -12.97
N HIS A 399 9.52 -2.69 -13.52
CA HIS A 399 9.92 -2.04 -14.76
C HIS A 399 11.40 -1.57 -14.72
N ALA A 400 11.82 -0.90 -13.64
CA ALA A 400 13.18 -0.39 -13.50
C ALA A 400 14.22 -1.54 -13.47
N ALA A 401 13.93 -2.61 -12.72
CA ALA A 401 14.76 -3.81 -12.70
C ALA A 401 14.77 -4.53 -14.07
N ALA A 402 13.62 -4.60 -14.75
CA ALA A 402 13.49 -5.21 -16.06
C ALA A 402 14.33 -4.49 -17.14
N ALA A 403 14.33 -3.15 -17.11
CA ALA A 403 15.15 -2.32 -17.99
C ALA A 403 16.67 -2.46 -17.69
N GLU A 404 17.07 -2.45 -16.40
CA GLU A 404 18.47 -2.66 -15.98
C GLU A 404 19.02 -4.00 -16.46
N LEU A 405 18.27 -5.09 -16.25
CA LEU A 405 18.67 -6.43 -16.68
C LEU A 405 18.76 -6.53 -18.21
N THR A 406 17.80 -5.93 -18.92
CA THR A 406 17.76 -5.93 -20.39
C THR A 406 18.96 -5.21 -21.00
N LEU A 407 19.33 -4.04 -20.44
CA LEU A 407 20.55 -3.32 -20.81
C LEU A 407 21.81 -4.18 -20.57
N ARG A 408 21.87 -4.89 -19.45
CA ARG A 408 23.01 -5.77 -19.11
C ARG A 408 23.08 -7.03 -19.96
N THR A 409 21.98 -7.43 -20.59
CA THR A 409 21.97 -8.48 -21.63
C THR A 409 22.32 -8.00 -23.02
N GLY A 410 22.44 -6.68 -23.24
CA GLY A 410 22.66 -6.12 -24.58
C GLY A 410 21.50 -6.37 -25.55
N LEU A 411 20.27 -6.52 -25.02
CA LEU A 411 19.03 -6.69 -25.79
C LEU A 411 18.18 -5.42 -25.84
N ASN A 412 18.74 -4.29 -25.41
CA ASN A 412 18.07 -2.97 -25.39
C ASN A 412 17.92 -2.33 -26.79
N ASP A 413 18.27 -3.05 -27.85
CA ASP A 413 17.98 -2.78 -29.26
C ASP A 413 16.76 -3.58 -29.80
N LYS A 414 16.23 -4.50 -28.98
CA LYS A 414 15.12 -5.41 -29.31
C LYS A 414 14.00 -5.43 -28.28
N VAL A 415 14.24 -4.97 -27.05
CA VAL A 415 13.25 -4.96 -25.98
C VAL A 415 13.12 -3.55 -25.41
N ASP A 416 12.05 -2.87 -25.79
CA ASP A 416 11.65 -1.58 -25.24
C ASP A 416 10.79 -1.79 -23.99
N HIS A 417 11.09 -1.08 -22.90
CA HIS A 417 10.31 -1.14 -21.65
C HIS A 417 9.48 0.13 -21.47
N VAL A 418 8.21 -0.01 -21.12
CA VAL A 418 7.31 1.11 -20.83
C VAL A 418 6.60 0.89 -19.49
N ASN A 419 6.66 1.90 -18.61
CA ASN A 419 5.91 1.87 -17.35
C ASN A 419 4.52 2.49 -17.53
N GLY A 420 3.46 1.78 -17.12
CA GLY A 420 2.10 2.34 -17.04
C GLY A 420 0.97 1.33 -17.15
N ASP A 421 -0.26 1.79 -16.89
CA ASP A 421 -1.50 1.04 -17.11
C ASP A 421 -1.68 0.81 -18.62
N PHE A 422 -1.59 -0.44 -19.07
CA PHE A 422 -1.73 -0.80 -20.48
C PHE A 422 -3.07 -0.34 -21.09
N SER A 423 -4.13 -0.21 -20.29
CA SER A 423 -5.43 0.32 -20.72
C SER A 423 -5.35 1.75 -21.25
N ARG A 424 -4.34 2.52 -20.78
CA ARG A 424 -4.05 3.90 -21.22
C ARG A 424 -2.93 3.93 -22.25
N LEU A 425 -1.85 3.18 -22.03
CA LEU A 425 -0.72 3.12 -22.97
C LEU A 425 -1.18 2.74 -24.38
N SER A 426 -2.11 1.77 -24.49
CA SER A 426 -2.69 1.34 -25.76
C SER A 426 -3.43 2.42 -26.56
N GLU A 427 -3.87 3.52 -25.93
CA GLU A 427 -4.46 4.66 -26.63
C GLU A 427 -3.41 5.47 -27.45
N HIS A 428 -2.12 5.36 -27.07
CA HIS A 428 -1.00 6.06 -27.70
C HIS A 428 -0.10 5.17 -28.56
N LEU A 429 -0.38 3.86 -28.63
CA LEU A 429 0.38 2.92 -29.46
C LEU A 429 -0.19 2.87 -30.89
N ALA A 430 0.70 2.60 -31.87
CA ALA A 430 0.33 2.54 -33.27
C ALA A 430 -0.64 1.37 -33.55
N ARG A 431 -1.83 1.71 -34.06
CA ARG A 431 -2.86 0.74 -34.49
C ARG A 431 -2.40 -0.06 -35.71
N GLY A 432 -2.79 -1.33 -35.79
CA GLY A 432 -2.51 -2.20 -36.93
C GLY A 432 -1.02 -2.52 -37.17
N HIS A 433 -0.17 -2.39 -36.15
CA HIS A 433 1.30 -2.40 -36.31
C HIS A 433 2.00 -3.61 -35.68
N TYR A 434 1.35 -4.29 -34.73
CA TYR A 434 1.93 -5.44 -34.01
C TYR A 434 1.45 -6.76 -34.63
N LYS A 435 2.33 -7.76 -34.69
CA LYS A 435 2.00 -9.09 -35.23
C LYS A 435 1.46 -10.02 -34.14
N HIS A 436 2.00 -9.92 -32.93
CA HIS A 436 1.58 -10.73 -31.80
C HIS A 436 1.38 -9.86 -30.55
N ILE A 437 0.41 -10.23 -29.72
CA ILE A 437 0.25 -9.71 -28.35
C ILE A 437 0.16 -10.92 -27.42
N VAL A 438 0.96 -10.93 -26.35
CA VAL A 438 1.05 -12.02 -25.38
C VAL A 438 0.84 -11.52 -23.95
N SER A 439 0.09 -12.29 -23.18
CA SER A 439 -0.18 -12.06 -21.76
C SER A 439 -0.20 -13.38 -20.99
N TRP A 440 0.66 -13.50 -19.97
CA TRP A 440 0.59 -14.59 -19.00
C TRP A 440 0.08 -14.02 -17.68
N LEU A 441 -1.10 -14.48 -17.22
CA LEU A 441 -1.66 -14.22 -15.89
C LEU A 441 -1.77 -12.74 -15.53
N THR A 442 -2.13 -11.92 -16.52
CA THR A 442 -2.18 -10.47 -16.40
C THR A 442 -3.58 -9.92 -16.68
N VAL A 443 -4.36 -10.55 -17.57
CA VAL A 443 -5.71 -10.08 -17.94
C VAL A 443 -6.68 -10.10 -16.74
N LEU A 444 -6.56 -11.08 -15.82
CA LEU A 444 -7.35 -11.16 -14.58
C LEU A 444 -7.29 -9.91 -13.67
N HIS A 445 -6.28 -9.05 -13.84
CA HIS A 445 -6.12 -7.82 -13.07
C HIS A 445 -6.93 -6.65 -13.66
N PHE A 446 -7.39 -6.75 -14.91
CA PHE A 446 -8.10 -5.67 -15.60
C PHE A 446 -9.61 -5.72 -15.30
N SER A 447 -10.12 -4.66 -14.66
CA SER A 447 -11.55 -4.54 -14.34
C SER A 447 -12.45 -4.36 -15.57
N ASN A 448 -11.91 -3.92 -16.71
CA ASN A 448 -12.63 -3.76 -17.97
C ASN A 448 -11.93 -4.54 -19.10
N ARG A 449 -12.16 -5.87 -19.13
CA ARG A 449 -11.61 -6.77 -20.15
C ARG A 449 -12.13 -6.48 -21.56
N GLU A 450 -13.39 -6.06 -21.71
CA GLU A 450 -13.98 -5.71 -23.02
C GLU A 450 -13.18 -4.60 -23.71
N ARG A 451 -12.89 -3.50 -22.99
CA ARG A 451 -12.06 -2.41 -23.52
C ARG A 451 -10.61 -2.85 -23.76
N LEU A 452 -10.04 -3.68 -22.88
CA LEU A 452 -8.70 -4.24 -23.07
C LEU A 452 -8.60 -5.05 -24.37
N PHE A 453 -9.55 -5.97 -24.62
CA PHE A 453 -9.58 -6.80 -25.81
C PHE A 453 -9.83 -5.97 -27.07
N SER A 454 -10.73 -4.99 -27.03
CA SER A 454 -10.93 -4.03 -28.13
C SER A 454 -9.64 -3.30 -28.49
N ASN A 455 -8.93 -2.76 -27.49
CA ASN A 455 -7.64 -2.10 -27.71
C ASN A 455 -6.58 -3.07 -28.28
N CYS A 456 -6.51 -4.32 -27.78
CA CYS A 456 -5.60 -5.34 -28.30
C CYS A 456 -5.90 -5.68 -29.78
N TYR A 457 -7.17 -5.80 -30.15
CA TYR A 457 -7.59 -6.03 -31.54
C TYR A 457 -7.16 -4.88 -32.46
N GLU A 458 -7.35 -3.63 -32.03
CA GLU A 458 -6.98 -2.44 -32.81
C GLU A 458 -5.46 -2.24 -32.98
N LEU A 459 -4.63 -2.75 -32.06
CA LEU A 459 -3.17 -2.70 -32.15
C LEU A 459 -2.57 -3.77 -33.08
N LEU A 460 -3.28 -4.89 -33.26
CA LEU A 460 -2.84 -5.98 -34.14
C LEU A 460 -3.08 -5.64 -35.61
N GLN A 461 -2.09 -5.96 -36.45
CA GLN A 461 -2.28 -5.99 -37.90
C GLN A 461 -3.30 -7.08 -38.29
N PRO A 462 -3.94 -7.01 -39.48
CA PRO A 462 -4.75 -8.10 -40.01
C PRO A 462 -3.97 -9.42 -40.08
N GLY A 463 -4.54 -10.50 -39.55
CA GLY A 463 -3.89 -11.79 -39.37
C GLY A 463 -2.95 -11.88 -38.15
N GLY A 464 -2.80 -10.82 -37.38
CA GLY A 464 -2.05 -10.82 -36.12
C GLY A 464 -2.77 -11.61 -35.02
N THR A 465 -2.02 -12.08 -34.03
CA THR A 465 -2.53 -13.02 -33.01
C THR A 465 -2.50 -12.44 -31.59
N PHE A 466 -3.53 -12.74 -30.81
CA PHE A 466 -3.58 -12.50 -29.36
C PHE A 466 -3.50 -13.83 -28.60
N PHE A 467 -2.67 -13.87 -27.55
CA PHE A 467 -2.57 -14.99 -26.61
C PHE A 467 -2.78 -14.50 -25.17
N ALA A 468 -3.66 -15.19 -24.44
CA ALA A 468 -3.80 -15.01 -23.00
C ALA A 468 -3.92 -16.35 -22.27
N ALA A 469 -3.16 -16.50 -21.19
CA ALA A 469 -3.37 -17.52 -20.15
C ALA A 469 -3.94 -16.83 -18.90
N ASP A 470 -5.15 -17.19 -18.47
CA ASP A 470 -5.91 -16.40 -17.50
C ASP A 470 -6.89 -17.23 -16.63
N PHE A 471 -7.27 -16.69 -15.47
CA PHE A 471 -8.26 -17.35 -14.60
C PHE A 471 -9.70 -17.08 -15.07
N VAL A 472 -10.59 -18.05 -14.86
CA VAL A 472 -12.04 -17.94 -15.08
C VAL A 472 -12.82 -18.68 -13.98
N MET A 473 -14.10 -18.36 -13.77
CA MET A 473 -14.92 -19.08 -12.79
C MET A 473 -15.36 -20.44 -13.34
N LEU A 474 -15.30 -21.47 -12.47
CA LEU A 474 -15.98 -22.77 -12.68
C LEU A 474 -17.35 -22.81 -12.00
N GLN A 475 -17.48 -22.10 -10.87
CA GLN A 475 -18.73 -21.91 -10.15
C GLN A 475 -18.71 -20.54 -9.45
N PRO A 476 -19.86 -20.00 -9.00
CA PRO A 476 -19.91 -18.71 -8.33
C PRO A 476 -19.03 -18.69 -7.06
N LEU A 477 -18.03 -17.80 -7.05
CA LEU A 477 -17.11 -17.64 -5.92
C LEU A 477 -17.86 -17.28 -4.62
N THR A 478 -17.46 -17.88 -3.50
CA THR A 478 -17.85 -17.44 -2.16
C THR A 478 -17.32 -16.04 -1.85
N HIS A 479 -17.84 -15.38 -0.81
CA HIS A 479 -17.33 -14.08 -0.36
C HIS A 479 -15.86 -14.17 0.07
N GLU A 480 -15.46 -15.28 0.71
CA GLU A 480 -14.09 -15.52 1.14
C GLU A 480 -13.14 -15.72 -0.05
N GLU A 481 -13.51 -16.56 -1.03
CA GLU A 481 -12.70 -16.74 -2.24
C GLU A 481 -12.51 -15.44 -3.02
N ARG A 482 -13.56 -14.61 -3.15
CA ARG A 482 -13.45 -13.27 -3.75
C ARG A 482 -12.51 -12.36 -2.95
N HIS A 483 -12.60 -12.38 -1.63
CA HIS A 483 -11.72 -11.58 -0.77
C HIS A 483 -10.26 -12.02 -0.90
N VAL A 484 -9.99 -13.33 -0.91
CA VAL A 484 -8.66 -13.91 -1.06
C VAL A 484 -8.09 -13.62 -2.45
N LEU A 485 -8.87 -13.82 -3.52
CA LEU A 485 -8.48 -13.48 -4.89
C LEU A 485 -8.15 -12.00 -5.04
N ALA A 486 -9.02 -11.10 -4.57
CA ALA A 486 -8.78 -9.67 -4.66
C ALA A 486 -7.56 -9.19 -3.85
N LYS A 487 -7.37 -9.75 -2.65
CA LYS A 487 -6.33 -9.30 -1.70
C LYS A 487 -4.95 -9.90 -1.96
N GLU A 488 -4.88 -11.19 -2.24
CA GLU A 488 -3.61 -11.95 -2.32
C GLU A 488 -3.19 -12.20 -3.78
N VAL A 489 -4.16 -12.26 -4.70
CA VAL A 489 -3.94 -12.46 -6.15
C VAL A 489 -4.23 -11.20 -6.97
N GLY A 490 -4.77 -10.13 -6.35
CA GLY A 490 -5.07 -8.89 -7.10
C GLY A 490 -6.14 -9.09 -8.18
N CYS A 491 -7.10 -9.98 -7.95
CA CYS A 491 -8.10 -10.39 -8.91
C CYS A 491 -9.50 -9.92 -8.48
N ASP A 492 -9.95 -8.78 -8.99
CA ASP A 492 -11.25 -8.18 -8.63
C ASP A 492 -12.43 -8.73 -9.47
N SER A 493 -12.17 -9.25 -10.67
CA SER A 493 -13.20 -9.75 -11.60
C SER A 493 -12.67 -10.89 -12.47
N LEU A 494 -13.42 -11.99 -12.53
CA LEU A 494 -13.17 -13.12 -13.42
C LEU A 494 -14.30 -13.26 -14.44
N ALA A 495 -14.03 -13.87 -15.60
CA ALA A 495 -15.11 -14.26 -16.50
C ALA A 495 -15.98 -15.37 -15.86
N PRO A 496 -17.31 -15.32 -16.02
CA PRO A 496 -18.24 -16.33 -15.49
C PRO A 496 -17.98 -17.78 -15.92
N SER A 497 -17.35 -17.98 -17.06
CA SER A 497 -16.97 -19.29 -17.60
C SER A 497 -15.91 -19.12 -18.70
N ILE A 498 -15.34 -20.24 -19.17
CA ILE A 498 -14.51 -20.29 -20.38
C ILE A 498 -15.28 -19.75 -21.60
N ASP A 499 -16.54 -20.17 -21.78
CA ASP A 499 -17.38 -19.71 -22.88
C ASP A 499 -17.68 -18.21 -22.83
N GLU A 500 -17.80 -17.62 -21.64
CA GLU A 500 -17.99 -16.17 -21.53
C GLU A 500 -16.68 -15.41 -21.86
N TYR A 501 -15.53 -15.93 -21.43
CA TYR A 501 -14.22 -15.36 -21.81
C TYR A 501 -14.00 -15.43 -23.34
N ARG A 502 -14.36 -16.55 -23.97
CA ARG A 502 -14.37 -16.70 -25.44
C ARG A 502 -15.30 -15.67 -26.09
N GLN A 503 -16.52 -15.48 -25.58
CA GLN A 503 -17.46 -14.50 -26.09
C GLN A 503 -16.99 -13.04 -25.87
N GLU A 504 -16.29 -12.72 -24.78
CA GLU A 504 -15.68 -11.40 -24.58
C GLU A 504 -14.66 -11.08 -25.69
N LEU A 505 -13.85 -12.06 -26.10
CA LEU A 505 -12.90 -11.95 -27.22
C LEU A 505 -13.61 -11.83 -28.58
N GLU A 506 -14.63 -12.65 -28.83
CA GLU A 506 -15.43 -12.61 -30.06
C GLU A 506 -16.16 -11.26 -30.21
N ARG A 507 -16.70 -10.70 -29.12
CA ARG A 507 -17.33 -9.36 -29.10
C ARG A 507 -16.34 -8.23 -29.39
N ALA A 508 -15.07 -8.39 -29.00
CA ALA A 508 -14.00 -7.45 -29.36
C ALA A 508 -13.58 -7.54 -30.85
N GLY A 509 -14.07 -8.53 -31.58
CA GLY A 509 -13.80 -8.73 -33.02
C GLY A 509 -12.77 -9.82 -33.34
N PHE A 510 -12.23 -10.50 -32.33
CA PHE A 510 -11.33 -11.63 -32.57
C PHE A 510 -12.09 -12.86 -33.08
N LYS A 511 -11.42 -13.65 -33.90
CA LYS A 511 -11.77 -15.05 -34.11
C LYS A 511 -10.95 -15.90 -33.14
N VAL A 512 -11.61 -16.70 -32.32
CA VAL A 512 -10.93 -17.58 -31.36
C VAL A 512 -10.64 -18.91 -32.05
N GLU A 513 -9.35 -19.22 -32.25
CA GLU A 513 -8.90 -20.46 -32.89
C GLU A 513 -8.77 -21.61 -31.87
N GLN A 514 -8.41 -21.28 -30.62
CA GLN A 514 -8.20 -22.23 -29.52
C GLN A 514 -8.54 -21.55 -28.19
N CYS A 515 -9.15 -22.27 -27.25
CA CYS A 515 -9.54 -21.74 -25.94
C CYS A 515 -9.74 -22.93 -24.98
N ASP A 516 -8.64 -23.35 -24.36
CA ASP A 516 -8.51 -24.65 -23.69
C ASP A 516 -8.61 -24.53 -22.17
N ASP A 517 -9.36 -25.45 -21.54
CA ASP A 517 -9.29 -25.68 -20.10
C ASP A 517 -8.00 -26.44 -19.76
N VAL A 518 -7.05 -25.76 -19.14
CA VAL A 518 -5.78 -26.36 -18.68
C VAL A 518 -5.73 -26.57 -17.16
N THR A 519 -6.88 -26.47 -16.49
CA THR A 519 -6.99 -26.47 -15.01
C THR A 519 -6.35 -27.69 -14.35
N GLU A 520 -6.42 -28.87 -14.96
CA GLU A 520 -5.85 -30.09 -14.37
C GLU A 520 -4.34 -30.19 -14.54
N ASP A 521 -3.77 -29.67 -15.63
CA ASP A 521 -2.31 -29.52 -15.77
C ASP A 521 -1.79 -28.50 -14.75
N TRP A 522 -2.47 -27.35 -14.66
CA TRP A 522 -2.17 -26.33 -13.68
C TRP A 522 -2.34 -26.78 -12.23
N ARG A 523 -3.33 -27.63 -11.91
CA ARG A 523 -3.49 -28.24 -10.57
C ARG A 523 -2.27 -29.06 -10.18
N LYS A 524 -1.67 -29.80 -11.13
CA LYS A 524 -0.44 -30.58 -10.93
C LYS A 524 0.76 -29.66 -10.79
N HIS A 525 0.95 -28.73 -11.74
CA HIS A 525 2.12 -27.86 -11.77
C HIS A 525 2.16 -26.86 -10.59
N THR A 526 1.03 -26.27 -10.20
CA THR A 526 0.95 -25.41 -9.00
C THR A 526 1.26 -26.18 -7.71
N ALA A 527 0.75 -27.43 -7.57
CA ALA A 527 1.03 -28.28 -6.43
C ALA A 527 2.51 -28.73 -6.38
N ALA A 528 3.09 -29.07 -7.54
CA ALA A 528 4.51 -29.37 -7.68
C ALA A 528 5.36 -28.14 -7.30
N ARG A 529 5.03 -26.95 -7.82
CA ARG A 529 5.74 -25.70 -7.51
C ARG A 529 5.70 -25.35 -6.02
N VAL A 530 4.57 -25.55 -5.33
CA VAL A 530 4.50 -25.38 -3.86
C VAL A 530 5.44 -26.36 -3.14
N ALA A 531 5.47 -27.63 -3.55
CA ALA A 531 6.33 -28.64 -2.94
C ALA A 531 7.83 -28.40 -3.23
N GLU A 532 8.18 -28.11 -4.47
CA GLU A 532 9.56 -27.85 -4.94
C GLU A 532 10.12 -26.56 -4.36
N PHE A 533 9.34 -25.46 -4.42
CA PHE A 533 9.75 -24.19 -3.81
C PHE A 533 9.87 -24.38 -2.29
N GLY A 534 8.85 -25.00 -1.65
CA GLY A 534 8.85 -25.33 -0.22
C GLY A 534 10.05 -26.17 0.23
N ALA A 535 10.47 -27.17 -0.56
CA ALA A 535 11.64 -27.99 -0.29
C ALA A 535 12.97 -27.21 -0.38
N GLN A 536 13.00 -26.11 -1.15
CA GLN A 536 14.16 -25.22 -1.24
C GLN A 536 14.27 -24.23 -0.07
N ARG A 537 13.38 -24.26 0.93
CA ARG A 537 13.33 -23.28 2.04
C ARG A 537 14.69 -23.05 2.71
N ASP A 538 15.41 -24.12 3.01
CA ASP A 538 16.69 -24.04 3.74
C ASP A 538 17.88 -23.62 2.84
N VAL A 539 17.70 -23.65 1.51
CA VAL A 539 18.72 -23.25 0.52
C VAL A 539 18.46 -21.84 -0.01
N LEU A 540 17.21 -21.56 -0.40
CA LEU A 540 16.80 -20.30 -1.02
C LEU A 540 16.43 -19.24 0.02
N GLY A 541 15.83 -19.65 1.15
CA GLY A 541 15.44 -18.76 2.24
C GLY A 541 16.59 -17.88 2.79
N PRO A 542 17.80 -18.42 3.02
CA PRO A 542 18.97 -17.61 3.38
C PRO A 542 19.40 -16.60 2.31
N VAL A 543 19.14 -16.90 1.03
CA VAL A 543 19.50 -16.03 -0.11
C VAL A 543 18.47 -14.91 -0.32
N ILE A 544 17.18 -15.23 -0.33
CA ILE A 544 16.10 -14.26 -0.62
C ILE A 544 15.42 -13.66 0.61
N GLY A 545 15.74 -14.12 1.81
CA GLY A 545 15.00 -13.79 3.03
C GLY A 545 13.86 -14.77 3.25
N LEU A 546 13.76 -15.31 4.48
CA LEU A 546 12.71 -16.27 4.83
C LEU A 546 11.31 -15.64 4.85
N ASP A 547 11.23 -14.33 5.09
CA ASP A 547 10.02 -13.52 4.99
C ASP A 547 9.49 -13.45 3.54
N VAL A 548 10.38 -13.19 2.57
CA VAL A 548 10.05 -13.15 1.14
C VAL A 548 9.69 -14.55 0.66
N PHE A 549 10.47 -15.56 1.07
CA PHE A 549 10.21 -16.96 0.76
C PHE A 549 8.86 -17.43 1.33
N ASP A 550 8.58 -17.21 2.61
CA ASP A 550 7.34 -17.66 3.25
C ASP A 550 6.13 -16.89 2.68
N TYR A 551 6.29 -15.62 2.27
CA TYR A 551 5.27 -14.87 1.51
C TYR A 551 5.03 -15.46 0.10
N MET A 552 6.09 -15.77 -0.66
CA MET A 552 5.95 -16.39 -2.00
C MET A 552 5.33 -17.79 -1.90
N LEU A 553 5.71 -18.57 -0.90
CA LEU A 553 5.13 -19.88 -0.61
C LEU A 553 3.65 -19.76 -0.22
N LYS A 554 3.28 -18.75 0.58
CA LYS A 554 1.87 -18.43 0.87
C LYS A 554 1.10 -18.12 -0.41
N PHE A 555 1.62 -17.25 -1.27
CA PHE A 555 1.01 -16.90 -2.56
C PHE A 555 0.78 -18.13 -3.45
N TYR A 556 1.81 -18.98 -3.63
CA TYR A 556 1.68 -20.23 -4.38
C TYR A 556 0.66 -21.19 -3.73
N THR A 557 0.62 -21.26 -2.40
CA THR A 557 -0.37 -22.08 -1.66
C THR A 557 -1.80 -21.55 -1.84
N THR A 558 -1.99 -20.23 -1.86
CA THR A 558 -3.28 -19.57 -2.12
C THR A 558 -3.77 -19.83 -3.55
N ALA A 559 -2.87 -19.80 -4.55
CA ALA A 559 -3.22 -20.19 -5.91
C ALA A 559 -3.70 -21.67 -5.96
N VAL A 560 -2.98 -22.58 -5.27
CA VAL A 560 -3.38 -23.99 -5.15
C VAL A 560 -4.73 -24.16 -4.47
N SER A 561 -5.04 -23.44 -3.39
CA SER A 561 -6.32 -23.62 -2.68
C SER A 561 -7.52 -23.20 -3.52
N VAL A 562 -7.41 -22.07 -4.23
CA VAL A 562 -8.49 -21.53 -5.08
C VAL A 562 -8.77 -22.45 -6.29
N ILE A 563 -7.74 -23.08 -6.87
CA ILE A 563 -7.88 -24.06 -7.96
C ILE A 563 -8.40 -25.43 -7.46
N LYS A 564 -8.07 -25.82 -6.22
CA LYS A 564 -8.47 -27.12 -5.66
C LYS A 564 -9.87 -27.17 -5.06
N GLY A 565 -10.46 -26.04 -4.65
CA GLY A 565 -11.80 -26.01 -4.03
C GLY A 565 -11.87 -26.47 -2.59
N GLN A 566 -10.72 -26.53 -1.92
CA GLN A 566 -10.67 -26.72 -0.47
C GLN A 566 -10.72 -25.34 0.17
N GLY A 567 -11.70 -25.12 1.06
CA GLY A 567 -11.71 -23.95 1.93
C GLY A 567 -10.37 -23.84 2.67
N THR A 568 -10.01 -22.60 3.03
CA THR A 568 -8.76 -22.31 3.75
C THR A 568 -8.57 -23.27 4.92
N LEU A 569 -7.37 -23.85 5.04
CA LEU A 569 -7.01 -24.70 6.19
C LEU A 569 -7.26 -23.91 7.48
N ASP A 570 -8.18 -24.42 8.32
CA ASP A 570 -8.56 -23.80 9.59
C ASP A 570 -7.32 -23.50 10.45
N GLU A 571 -7.33 -22.44 11.27
CA GLU A 571 -6.16 -21.93 12.01
C GLU A 571 -5.73 -22.86 13.18
N ARG A 572 -5.97 -24.17 13.08
CA ARG A 572 -5.77 -25.21 14.11
C ARG A 572 -4.81 -26.35 13.73
N GLY A 573 -3.60 -25.96 13.32
CA GLY A 573 -2.34 -26.49 13.89
C GLY A 573 -1.80 -27.89 13.54
N GLY A 574 -0.47 -27.99 13.58
CA GLY A 574 0.37 -29.20 13.44
C GLY A 574 1.62 -28.84 12.62
N LYS A 575 2.88 -29.03 13.04
CA LYS A 575 3.45 -29.97 14.02
C LYS A 575 2.88 -31.38 13.92
N ASP A 576 3.11 -31.99 12.76
CA ASP A 576 3.59 -33.37 12.71
C ASP A 576 4.59 -33.53 11.55
N THR A 577 5.73 -34.14 11.86
CA THR A 577 6.76 -34.53 10.88
C THR A 577 6.80 -36.05 10.83
N HIS A 578 6.78 -36.60 9.61
CA HIS A 578 6.88 -38.01 9.20
C HIS A 578 5.56 -38.74 8.85
N ASN A 579 5.17 -38.67 7.57
CA ASN A 579 5.32 -39.82 6.67
C ASN A 579 5.05 -39.46 5.20
N ALA A 580 5.99 -39.76 4.31
CA ALA A 580 5.88 -39.49 2.87
C ALA A 580 5.09 -40.57 2.09
N ASN A 581 4.11 -41.23 2.72
CA ASN A 581 3.44 -42.41 2.15
C ASN A 581 1.90 -42.39 2.14
N GLU A 582 1.24 -41.37 2.70
CA GLU A 582 -0.22 -41.22 2.61
C GLU A 582 -0.65 -40.46 1.34
N LEU A 583 -0.28 -41.01 0.18
CA LEU A 583 -0.71 -40.52 -1.15
C LEU A 583 -1.60 -41.53 -1.89
N ARG A 584 -2.23 -42.46 -1.17
CA ARG A 584 -3.13 -43.48 -1.73
C ARG A 584 -4.45 -43.54 -0.95
N GLY A 585 -5.48 -42.86 -1.45
CA GLY A 585 -6.85 -43.04 -0.98
C GLY A 585 -7.72 -41.78 -0.88
N ILE A 586 -7.85 -40.98 -1.95
CA ILE A 586 -8.87 -39.92 -2.02
C ILE A 586 -9.68 -40.06 -3.32
N SER A 587 -10.62 -41.00 -3.33
CA SER A 587 -11.68 -41.09 -4.34
C SER A 587 -12.89 -40.26 -3.91
N ASN A 588 -12.83 -38.94 -4.15
CA ASN A 588 -13.96 -38.00 -4.32
C ASN A 588 -13.44 -36.55 -4.30
N LEU A 589 -12.92 -36.07 -5.42
CA LEU A 589 -12.52 -34.67 -5.61
C LEU A 589 -13.77 -33.82 -5.88
N ARG A 590 -14.05 -32.84 -4.99
CA ARG A 590 -14.85 -31.66 -5.39
C ARG A 590 -13.97 -30.77 -6.28
N LEU A 591 -14.55 -30.21 -7.33
CA LEU A 591 -13.90 -29.22 -8.19
C LEU A 591 -13.77 -27.86 -7.47
N GLY A 592 -12.72 -27.12 -7.82
CA GLY A 592 -12.52 -25.75 -7.33
C GLY A 592 -13.35 -24.73 -8.05
N SER A 593 -13.41 -23.52 -7.48
CA SER A 593 -14.28 -22.46 -7.99
C SER A 593 -13.67 -21.66 -9.15
N VAL A 594 -12.38 -21.87 -9.43
CA VAL A 594 -11.62 -21.22 -10.50
C VAL A 594 -10.96 -22.27 -11.39
N ALA A 595 -11.06 -22.05 -12.70
CA ALA A 595 -10.29 -22.71 -13.75
C ALA A 595 -9.19 -21.79 -14.27
N LEU A 596 -8.21 -22.36 -14.97
CA LEU A 596 -7.36 -21.61 -15.88
C LEU A 596 -7.75 -21.94 -17.32
N CYS A 597 -7.95 -20.90 -18.12
CA CYS A 597 -8.13 -20.99 -19.55
C CYS A 597 -6.90 -20.47 -20.30
N VAL A 598 -6.59 -21.07 -21.45
CA VAL A 598 -5.57 -20.57 -22.39
C VAL A 598 -6.24 -20.36 -23.74
N CYS A 599 -6.29 -19.11 -24.22
CA CYS A 599 -6.95 -18.80 -25.50
C CYS A 599 -6.01 -18.11 -26.49
N VAL A 600 -6.10 -18.56 -27.74
CA VAL A 600 -5.34 -18.09 -28.91
C VAL A 600 -6.34 -17.60 -29.95
N CYS A 601 -6.16 -16.35 -30.37
CA CYS A 601 -7.12 -15.65 -31.20
C CYS A 601 -6.43 -14.93 -32.37
N VAL A 602 -7.14 -14.78 -33.48
CA VAL A 602 -6.66 -14.11 -34.70
C VAL A 602 -7.50 -12.85 -34.97
N CYS A 603 -6.82 -11.76 -35.30
CA CYS A 603 -7.43 -10.54 -35.81
C CYS A 603 -7.77 -10.71 -37.29
N GLU A 604 -8.96 -11.25 -37.61
CA GLU A 604 -9.48 -11.18 -38.99
C GLU A 604 -9.90 -9.73 -39.28
N GLY A 605 -9.17 -9.06 -40.18
CA GLY A 605 -9.27 -7.60 -40.36
C GLY A 605 -10.61 -7.14 -40.92
N ARG A 606 -11.08 -5.96 -40.47
CA ARG A 606 -12.34 -5.35 -40.94
C ARG A 606 -12.30 -5.02 -42.44
N LEU A 607 -12.86 -5.93 -43.25
CA LEU A 607 -13.32 -5.61 -44.60
C LEU A 607 -14.43 -4.55 -44.52
N SER A 608 -14.17 -3.36 -45.02
CA SER A 608 -15.08 -2.21 -44.95
C SER A 608 -16.36 -2.42 -45.76
N ARG A 609 -17.47 -2.81 -45.11
CA ARG A 609 -18.84 -2.76 -45.66
C ARG A 609 -19.88 -2.32 -44.64
N LEU A 610 -20.92 -1.65 -45.14
CA LEU A 610 -21.95 -0.98 -44.36
C LEU A 610 -23.17 -1.87 -44.06
N LEU A 611 -23.71 -1.72 -42.84
CA LEU A 611 -25.11 -1.91 -42.39
C LEU A 611 -25.74 -3.34 -42.41
N PRO A 612 -26.78 -3.60 -41.56
CA PRO A 612 -27.20 -4.95 -41.14
C PRO A 612 -28.51 -5.45 -41.80
N PRO A 613 -28.99 -6.67 -41.46
CA PRO A 613 -30.27 -6.77 -40.73
C PRO A 613 -30.38 -7.89 -39.65
N VAL A 614 -31.52 -7.87 -38.94
CA VAL A 614 -31.99 -8.74 -37.81
C VAL A 614 -33.17 -9.65 -38.29
N PRO A 615 -33.92 -10.40 -37.45
CA PRO A 615 -33.63 -11.29 -36.30
C PRO A 615 -34.25 -12.72 -36.48
N MET A 616 -34.11 -13.63 -35.50
CA MET A 616 -35.18 -14.62 -35.20
C MET A 616 -35.17 -15.10 -33.73
N SER A 617 -36.31 -15.66 -33.28
CA SER A 617 -36.73 -15.83 -31.88
C SER A 617 -36.89 -17.30 -31.45
N VAL A 618 -37.10 -17.55 -30.13
CA VAL A 618 -38.13 -18.45 -29.53
C VAL A 618 -37.96 -18.53 -27.98
N CYS A 619 -39.01 -18.93 -27.26
CA CYS A 619 -39.20 -18.77 -25.80
C CYS A 619 -39.52 -20.11 -25.07
N VAL A 620 -38.83 -20.35 -23.92
CA VAL A 620 -39.26 -20.95 -22.62
C VAL A 620 -40.25 -22.15 -22.53
N CYS A 621 -39.93 -23.21 -21.73
CA CYS A 621 -40.77 -23.73 -20.61
C CYS A 621 -40.26 -24.97 -19.79
N LEU A 622 -40.24 -24.82 -18.45
CA LEU A 622 -40.54 -25.75 -17.32
C LEU A 622 -40.26 -27.30 -17.34
N CYS A 623 -39.69 -27.87 -16.24
CA CYS A 623 -40.42 -28.56 -15.12
C CYS A 623 -39.53 -29.40 -14.15
N VAL A 624 -40.07 -29.78 -12.97
CA VAL A 624 -39.36 -30.35 -11.78
C VAL A 624 -40.33 -31.29 -10.99
N PRO A 625 -39.98 -32.55 -10.56
CA PRO A 625 -39.75 -32.83 -9.11
C PRO A 625 -38.97 -34.13 -8.66
N VAL A 626 -38.20 -34.01 -7.56
CA VAL A 626 -38.22 -34.81 -6.28
C VAL A 626 -38.25 -36.36 -6.25
N CYS A 627 -37.38 -37.01 -5.42
CA CYS A 627 -37.82 -37.96 -4.34
C CYS A 627 -36.78 -38.52 -3.31
N ALA A 628 -37.21 -38.53 -2.03
CA ALA A 628 -37.09 -39.57 -0.97
C ALA A 628 -35.77 -39.93 -0.20
N CYS A 629 -35.96 -40.24 1.10
CA CYS A 629 -34.97 -40.57 2.14
C CYS A 629 -35.05 -42.04 2.61
N VAL A 630 -34.01 -42.56 3.29
CA VAL A 630 -34.11 -43.65 4.31
C VAL A 630 -33.07 -43.44 5.43
N CYS A 631 -33.42 -43.78 6.68
CA CYS A 631 -32.57 -43.70 7.89
C CYS A 631 -32.23 -45.09 8.45
N VAL A 632 -31.05 -45.27 9.06
CA VAL A 632 -30.79 -46.24 10.17
C VAL A 632 -29.67 -45.67 11.09
N PRO A 633 -29.78 -45.75 12.43
CA PRO A 633 -28.77 -45.24 13.36
C PRO A 633 -27.84 -46.33 13.94
N VAL A 634 -26.61 -45.96 14.32
CA VAL A 634 -25.78 -46.71 15.28
C VAL A 634 -25.15 -45.72 16.26
N CYS A 635 -25.24 -46.03 17.56
CA CYS A 635 -24.71 -45.24 18.66
C CYS A 635 -23.70 -46.08 19.45
N VAL A 636 -22.47 -45.60 19.64
CA VAL A 636 -21.47 -46.19 20.55
C VAL A 636 -20.71 -45.07 21.28
N CYS A 637 -20.46 -45.28 22.58
CA CYS A 637 -20.12 -44.27 23.56
C CYS A 637 -18.72 -43.63 23.43
N LEU A 638 -18.60 -42.40 23.94
CA LEU A 638 -17.31 -41.79 24.30
C LEU A 638 -16.68 -42.50 25.50
N CYS A 639 -15.38 -42.78 25.42
CA CYS A 639 -14.49 -42.89 26.56
C CYS A 639 -13.36 -41.88 26.40
N VAL A 640 -13.28 -40.88 27.29
CA VAL A 640 -12.25 -39.83 27.26
C VAL A 640 -11.20 -40.11 28.34
N PRO A 641 -9.92 -40.35 27.99
CA PRO A 641 -8.82 -40.25 28.93
C PRO A 641 -8.42 -38.77 29.07
N VAL A 642 -8.56 -38.21 30.26
CA VAL A 642 -8.06 -36.85 30.57
C VAL A 642 -6.54 -36.85 30.51
N CYS A 643 -5.96 -36.28 29.46
CA CYS A 643 -4.53 -36.04 29.36
C CYS A 643 -4.22 -34.58 29.70
N VAL A 644 -3.40 -34.35 30.73
CA VAL A 644 -3.13 -33.02 31.29
C VAL A 644 -2.33 -32.18 30.30
N LEU A 645 -2.97 -31.14 29.74
CA LEU A 645 -2.33 -30.13 28.90
C LEU A 645 -1.24 -29.37 29.70
N ARG A 646 0.03 -29.69 29.45
CA ARG A 646 1.15 -28.86 29.88
C ARG A 646 1.14 -27.56 29.07
N ARG A 647 0.86 -26.42 29.73
CA ARG A 647 1.03 -25.08 29.14
C ARG A 647 2.46 -24.94 28.60
N ARG A 648 2.61 -24.44 27.38
CA ARG A 648 3.87 -23.80 26.95
C ARG A 648 3.96 -22.47 27.70
N SER A 649 5.13 -22.12 28.23
CA SER A 649 5.37 -20.76 28.72
C SER A 649 5.44 -19.81 27.53
N THR A 650 4.53 -18.85 27.54
CA THR A 650 4.46 -17.70 26.62
C THR A 650 5.40 -16.60 27.10
N MET A 651 5.88 -15.76 26.19
CA MET A 651 6.77 -14.64 26.49
C MET A 651 6.29 -13.38 25.76
N LYS A 652 6.34 -12.25 26.44
CA LYS A 652 6.10 -10.94 25.83
C LYS A 652 7.42 -10.29 25.43
N ALA A 653 7.37 -9.40 24.44
CA ALA A 653 8.50 -8.57 24.05
C ALA A 653 8.17 -7.08 24.17
N LEU A 654 9.09 -6.28 24.68
CA LEU A 654 8.95 -4.85 24.91
C LEU A 654 10.10 -4.08 24.26
N ILE A 655 9.77 -3.15 23.37
CA ILE A 655 10.72 -2.22 22.75
C ILE A 655 10.60 -0.85 23.43
N LEU A 656 11.73 -0.36 23.95
CA LEU A 656 11.84 0.95 24.59
C LEU A 656 12.18 2.01 23.54
N ALA A 657 11.16 2.72 23.05
CA ALA A 657 11.23 3.63 21.90
C ALA A 657 10.98 5.12 22.24
N ALA A 658 10.66 5.46 23.50
CA ALA A 658 10.35 6.81 23.97
C ALA A 658 11.55 7.79 24.06
N GLY A 659 12.71 7.45 23.51
CA GLY A 659 13.93 8.26 23.60
C GLY A 659 14.01 9.39 22.57
N TYR A 660 14.28 10.61 23.02
CA TYR A 660 14.36 11.83 22.18
C TYR A 660 15.62 11.97 21.31
N GLY A 661 16.57 11.04 21.38
CA GLY A 661 17.70 11.01 20.45
C GLY A 661 18.68 12.20 20.49
N THR A 662 18.63 13.07 21.49
CA THR A 662 19.33 14.38 21.54
C THR A 662 20.80 14.41 21.09
N ARG A 663 21.59 13.37 21.40
CA ARG A 663 22.99 13.24 20.93
C ARG A 663 23.12 13.06 19.41
N LEU A 664 22.18 12.36 18.80
CA LEU A 664 22.11 12.20 17.34
C LEU A 664 21.68 13.52 16.69
N GLU A 665 20.61 14.16 17.19
CA GLU A 665 20.17 15.47 16.68
C GLU A 665 21.28 16.51 16.74
N LYS A 666 22.01 16.58 17.87
CA LYS A 666 23.16 17.48 18.00
C LYS A 666 24.19 17.21 16.91
N GLY A 667 24.55 15.94 16.69
CA GLY A 667 25.49 15.55 15.63
C GLY A 667 25.00 15.90 14.22
N ILE A 668 23.69 15.79 13.95
CA ILE A 668 23.09 16.19 12.65
C ILE A 668 23.12 17.72 12.48
N ARG A 669 22.87 18.49 13.54
CA ARG A 669 22.93 19.97 13.48
C ARG A 669 24.37 20.51 13.39
N GLU A 670 25.35 19.75 13.87
CA GLU A 670 26.79 20.06 13.75
C GLU A 670 27.41 19.54 12.44
N ASP A 671 26.69 18.74 11.64
CA ASP A 671 27.13 18.27 10.32
C ASP A 671 27.04 19.39 9.27
N THR A 672 28.19 19.90 8.85
CA THR A 672 28.30 20.93 7.81
C THR A 672 28.11 20.40 6.40
N SER A 673 28.04 19.07 6.18
CA SER A 673 27.81 18.50 4.85
C SER A 673 26.35 18.56 4.41
N GLY A 674 25.41 18.69 5.37
CA GLY A 674 23.96 18.70 5.12
C GLY A 674 23.38 17.34 4.72
N ILE A 675 24.20 16.31 4.51
CA ILE A 675 23.79 14.99 4.00
C ILE A 675 22.75 14.34 4.93
N TYR A 676 22.90 14.52 6.24
CA TYR A 676 22.05 13.86 7.25
C TYR A 676 20.91 14.74 7.76
N SER A 677 20.71 15.94 7.18
CA SER A 677 19.67 16.91 7.58
C SER A 677 18.25 16.31 7.57
N HIS A 678 17.95 15.44 6.60
CA HIS A 678 16.69 14.71 6.45
C HIS A 678 16.37 13.74 7.61
N LEU A 679 17.32 13.43 8.49
CA LEU A 679 17.13 12.59 9.67
C LEU A 679 16.77 13.40 10.93
N LEU A 680 16.76 14.74 10.84
CA LEU A 680 16.44 15.60 11.98
C LEU A 680 14.97 15.41 12.39
N GLY A 681 14.73 15.15 13.67
CA GLY A 681 13.40 14.83 14.20
C GLY A 681 12.94 13.38 13.97
N VAL A 682 13.71 12.54 13.26
CA VAL A 682 13.40 11.11 13.15
C VAL A 682 13.79 10.39 14.45
N PRO A 683 12.87 9.77 15.18
CA PRO A 683 13.20 9.06 16.41
C PRO A 683 14.08 7.87 16.08
N LYS A 684 15.09 7.60 16.93
CA LYS A 684 16.13 6.60 16.65
C LYS A 684 15.63 5.23 16.16
N PRO A 685 14.55 4.63 16.71
CA PRO A 685 14.06 3.35 16.23
C PRO A 685 13.46 3.41 14.81
N LEU A 686 13.10 4.59 14.29
CA LEU A 686 12.60 4.76 12.92
C LEU A 686 13.68 5.17 11.91
N LEU A 687 14.94 5.34 12.34
CA LEU A 687 16.04 5.68 11.43
C LEU A 687 16.24 4.59 10.37
N PRO A 688 16.46 4.96 9.10
CA PRO A 688 16.73 4.00 8.03
C PRO A 688 18.14 3.41 8.16
N ILE A 689 18.24 2.11 8.41
CA ILE A 689 19.49 1.34 8.48
C ILE A 689 19.53 0.39 7.28
N GLY A 690 20.33 0.75 6.27
CA GLY A 690 20.32 0.11 4.95
C GLY A 690 19.04 0.36 4.15
N GLY A 691 18.28 1.42 4.49
CA GLY A 691 16.98 1.75 3.89
C GLY A 691 15.76 1.14 4.59
N ILE A 692 15.93 0.48 5.74
CA ILE A 692 14.84 -0.12 6.53
C ILE A 692 14.86 0.49 7.95
N PRO A 693 13.72 0.92 8.53
CA PRO A 693 13.66 1.41 9.91
C PRO A 693 14.27 0.41 10.91
N LEU A 694 15.11 0.89 11.83
CA LEU A 694 15.80 0.07 12.84
C LEU A 694 14.84 -0.86 13.60
N ILE A 695 13.68 -0.35 14.04
CA ILE A 695 12.68 -1.09 14.79
C ILE A 695 12.07 -2.24 13.98
N SER A 696 11.89 -2.10 12.67
CA SER A 696 11.36 -3.17 11.82
C SER A 696 12.20 -4.44 12.00
N ARG A 697 13.54 -4.33 12.00
CA ARG A 697 14.47 -5.45 12.19
C ARG A 697 14.24 -6.21 13.50
N TRP A 698 13.88 -5.50 14.57
CA TRP A 698 13.51 -6.13 15.85
C TRP A 698 12.19 -6.84 15.75
N ILE A 699 11.18 -6.21 15.17
CA ILE A 699 9.86 -6.83 15.02
C ILE A 699 9.97 -8.08 14.13
N ASP A 700 10.71 -8.01 13.02
CA ASP A 700 11.00 -9.14 12.13
C ASP A 700 11.61 -10.32 12.90
N ALA A 701 12.61 -10.05 13.76
CA ALA A 701 13.23 -11.05 14.62
C ALA A 701 12.27 -11.61 15.70
N LEU A 702 11.40 -10.77 16.26
CA LEU A 702 10.42 -11.17 17.27
C LEU A 702 9.29 -12.04 16.67
N VAL A 703 8.71 -11.63 15.53
CA VAL A 703 7.63 -12.40 14.88
C VAL A 703 8.12 -13.72 14.26
N ALA A 704 9.42 -13.85 14.00
CA ALA A 704 10.05 -15.11 13.58
C ALA A 704 10.09 -16.18 14.69
N VAL A 705 9.84 -15.81 15.96
CA VAL A 705 10.01 -16.69 17.12
C VAL A 705 8.65 -16.98 17.79
N PRO A 706 8.05 -18.19 17.61
CA PRO A 706 6.70 -18.51 18.11
C PRO A 706 6.51 -18.49 19.62
N GLU A 707 7.60 -18.47 20.40
CA GLU A 707 7.60 -18.28 21.84
C GLU A 707 7.17 -16.86 22.25
N VAL A 708 7.30 -15.87 21.35
CA VAL A 708 6.83 -14.49 21.55
C VAL A 708 5.42 -14.34 21.00
N ASP A 709 4.43 -14.10 21.86
CA ASP A 709 3.00 -14.04 21.51
C ASP A 709 2.36 -12.66 21.74
N GLY A 710 3.15 -11.65 22.10
CA GLY A 710 2.73 -10.25 22.17
C GLY A 710 3.92 -9.30 22.16
N ILE A 711 3.83 -8.23 21.36
CA ILE A 711 4.90 -7.23 21.19
C ILE A 711 4.36 -5.88 21.64
N TYR A 712 5.11 -5.19 22.50
CA TYR A 712 4.75 -3.92 23.11
C TYR A 712 5.81 -2.88 22.78
N ILE A 713 5.41 -1.67 22.41
CA ILE A 713 6.30 -0.57 22.05
C ILE A 713 5.91 0.64 22.90
N VAL A 714 6.82 1.10 23.75
CA VAL A 714 6.61 2.34 24.53
C VAL A 714 7.28 3.49 23.80
N VAL A 715 6.48 4.45 23.35
CA VAL A 715 6.91 5.67 22.67
C VAL A 715 6.66 6.89 23.55
N ASN A 716 7.02 8.08 23.09
CA ASN A 716 6.60 9.35 23.69
C ASN A 716 5.50 10.00 22.83
N ASP A 717 4.72 10.93 23.38
CA ASP A 717 3.60 11.57 22.67
C ASP A 717 4.12 12.34 21.44
N TYR A 718 5.27 13.01 21.60
CA TYR A 718 5.90 13.79 20.54
C TYR A 718 6.13 12.98 19.25
N ASN A 719 6.66 11.76 19.37
CA ASN A 719 6.95 10.88 18.23
C ASN A 719 5.82 9.87 17.92
N GLN A 720 4.76 9.80 18.73
CA GLN A 720 3.74 8.74 18.67
C GLN A 720 3.17 8.55 17.26
N ARG A 721 2.92 9.66 16.56
CA ARG A 721 2.40 9.70 15.18
C ARG A 721 3.30 8.99 14.19
N MET A 722 4.61 9.16 14.30
CA MET A 722 5.59 8.55 13.38
C MET A 722 5.61 7.03 13.55
N PHE A 723 5.51 6.55 14.80
CA PHE A 723 5.40 5.12 15.07
C PHE A 723 4.05 4.54 14.65
N GLN A 724 2.95 5.26 14.82
CA GLN A 724 1.64 4.84 14.29
C GLN A 724 1.66 4.76 12.76
N ALA A 725 2.23 5.75 12.07
CA ALA A 725 2.41 5.72 10.61
C ALA A 725 3.27 4.53 10.16
N TRP A 726 4.45 4.35 10.78
CA TRP A 726 5.29 3.18 10.53
C TRP A 726 4.52 1.86 10.73
N LEU A 727 3.74 1.72 11.81
CA LEU A 727 2.98 0.50 12.11
C LEU A 727 1.84 0.25 11.11
N ARG A 728 1.22 1.30 10.54
CA ARG A 728 0.23 1.16 9.45
C ARG A 728 0.85 0.61 8.15
N HIS A 729 2.12 0.95 7.88
CA HIS A 729 2.83 0.45 6.70
C HIS A 729 3.56 -0.88 6.95
N TYR A 730 3.91 -1.19 8.20
CA TYR A 730 4.62 -2.42 8.58
C TYR A 730 3.71 -3.66 8.48
N THR A 731 4.01 -4.52 7.52
CA THR A 731 3.19 -5.69 7.18
C THR A 731 3.47 -6.85 8.13
N HIS A 732 2.51 -7.13 9.02
CA HIS A 732 2.53 -8.27 9.95
C HIS A 732 1.14 -8.93 10.00
N ASN A 733 1.01 -10.08 10.68
CA ASN A 733 -0.29 -10.67 11.00
C ASN A 733 -0.74 -10.22 12.40
N PRO A 734 -1.62 -9.20 12.53
CA PRO A 734 -2.02 -8.65 13.83
C PRO A 734 -2.82 -9.63 14.69
N LYS A 735 -3.41 -10.69 14.12
CA LYS A 735 -4.07 -11.75 14.90
C LYS A 735 -3.09 -12.69 15.58
N ARG A 736 -1.91 -12.90 14.98
CA ARG A 736 -0.89 -13.86 15.46
C ARG A 736 0.18 -13.20 16.30
N TYR A 737 0.54 -11.95 15.98
CA TYR A 737 1.53 -11.15 16.69
C TYR A 737 0.93 -9.75 16.91
N PRO A 738 0.14 -9.55 17.98
CA PRO A 738 -0.42 -8.24 18.25
C PRO A 738 0.70 -7.29 18.66
N ILE A 739 0.87 -6.22 17.87
CA ILE A 739 1.81 -5.13 18.16
C ILE A 739 1.03 -4.00 18.84
N HIS A 740 1.30 -3.80 20.12
CA HIS A 740 0.67 -2.78 20.95
C HIS A 740 1.59 -1.59 21.12
N LEU A 741 1.07 -0.38 20.88
CA LEU A 741 1.79 0.86 21.06
C LEU A 741 1.17 1.65 22.22
N VAL A 742 1.99 2.07 23.17
CA VAL A 742 1.60 2.92 24.31
C VAL A 742 2.53 4.13 24.36
N SER A 743 1.97 5.29 24.71
CA SER A 743 2.78 6.49 24.96
C SER A 743 3.07 6.65 26.45
N ASP A 744 4.27 7.15 26.78
CA ASP A 744 4.65 7.55 28.13
C ASP A 744 4.11 8.93 28.56
N GLY A 745 3.39 9.62 27.67
CA GLY A 745 2.79 10.93 27.93
C GLY A 745 3.78 12.10 27.90
N SER A 746 5.06 11.87 27.59
CA SER A 746 6.04 12.94 27.49
C SER A 746 6.01 13.60 26.10
N THR A 747 6.12 14.92 26.07
CA THR A 747 6.23 15.72 24.83
C THR A 747 7.60 16.39 24.68
N THR A 748 8.43 16.36 25.72
CA THR A 748 9.80 16.88 25.71
C THR A 748 10.77 15.93 26.41
N ASN A 749 12.07 16.07 26.11
CA ASN A 749 13.12 15.28 26.75
C ASN A 749 13.20 15.53 28.28
N GLU A 750 12.77 16.70 28.74
CA GLU A 750 12.79 17.14 30.13
C GLU A 750 11.61 16.56 30.92
N THR A 751 10.49 16.26 30.25
CA THR A 751 9.28 15.64 30.82
C THR A 751 9.23 14.11 30.68
N ARG A 752 10.30 13.49 30.13
CA ARG A 752 10.35 12.03 29.92
C ARG A 752 10.18 11.23 31.21
N SER A 753 9.40 10.16 31.15
CA SER A 753 9.18 9.25 32.29
C SER A 753 10.45 8.48 32.69
N GLY A 754 11.26 8.13 31.69
CA GLY A 754 12.49 7.35 31.82
C GLY A 754 12.30 5.86 31.52
N ALA A 755 13.37 5.16 31.15
CA ALA A 755 13.26 3.82 30.57
C ALA A 755 12.72 2.75 31.55
N VAL A 756 13.00 2.82 32.87
CA VAL A 756 12.38 1.90 33.83
C VAL A 756 10.88 2.18 34.01
N ALA A 757 10.49 3.46 34.01
CA ALA A 757 9.08 3.85 34.06
C ALA A 757 8.32 3.38 32.81
N ALA A 758 8.95 3.42 31.63
CA ALA A 758 8.42 2.84 30.40
C ALA A 758 8.17 1.33 30.52
N ILE A 759 9.08 0.56 31.14
CA ILE A 759 8.86 -0.88 31.40
C ILE A 759 7.65 -1.07 32.33
N GLN A 760 7.59 -0.33 33.45
CA GLN A 760 6.48 -0.39 34.41
C GLN A 760 5.13 -0.01 33.77
N LEU A 761 5.12 1.01 32.89
CA LEU A 761 3.94 1.45 32.16
C LEU A 761 3.41 0.33 31.25
N ALA A 762 4.28 -0.28 30.44
CA ALA A 762 3.87 -1.37 29.56
C ALA A 762 3.32 -2.57 30.35
N THR A 763 4.00 -2.99 31.42
CA THR A 763 3.54 -4.14 32.22
C THR A 763 2.21 -3.87 32.90
N LYS A 764 1.93 -2.63 33.34
CA LYS A 764 0.64 -2.25 33.94
C LYS A 764 -0.47 -2.07 32.91
N THR A 765 -0.25 -1.26 31.87
CA THR A 765 -1.28 -0.94 30.86
C THR A 765 -1.78 -2.18 30.14
N PHE A 766 -0.91 -3.17 29.91
CA PHE A 766 -1.27 -4.42 29.22
C PHE A 766 -1.38 -5.64 30.14
N ASN A 767 -1.30 -5.45 31.47
CA ASN A 767 -1.33 -6.51 32.48
C ASN A 767 -0.42 -7.71 32.15
N ILE A 768 0.85 -7.42 31.86
CA ILE A 768 1.85 -8.44 31.49
C ILE A 768 2.26 -9.21 32.75
N GLN A 769 1.98 -10.52 32.77
CA GLN A 769 2.32 -11.44 33.85
C GLN A 769 3.16 -12.64 33.37
N ASP A 770 3.55 -12.64 32.09
CA ASP A 770 4.45 -13.63 31.48
C ASP A 770 5.93 -13.20 31.62
N ASP A 771 6.85 -14.06 31.20
CA ASP A 771 8.26 -13.67 31.01
C ASP A 771 8.36 -12.53 29.97
N LEU A 772 9.35 -11.64 30.14
CA LEU A 772 9.46 -10.41 29.36
C LEU A 772 10.86 -10.20 28.77
N LEU A 773 10.94 -10.22 27.44
CA LEU A 773 12.11 -9.73 26.69
C LEU A 773 12.02 -8.20 26.57
N VAL A 774 13.00 -7.47 27.10
CA VAL A 774 13.11 -6.01 26.97
C VAL A 774 14.29 -5.66 26.06
N VAL A 775 14.02 -4.88 25.00
CA VAL A 775 15.03 -4.39 24.05
C VAL A 775 15.06 -2.86 23.96
N GLY A 776 16.26 -2.29 23.89
CA GLY A 776 16.47 -0.85 23.68
C GLY A 776 16.28 -0.46 22.21
N GLY A 777 15.37 0.47 21.92
CA GLY A 777 15.00 0.86 20.55
C GLY A 777 16.11 1.59 19.75
N ASP A 778 17.22 1.97 20.39
CA ASP A 778 18.40 2.52 19.70
C ASP A 778 19.55 1.51 19.52
N THR A 779 19.29 0.24 19.77
CA THR A 779 20.28 -0.84 19.64
C THR A 779 19.80 -1.85 18.61
N LEU A 780 20.72 -2.48 17.87
CA LEU A 780 20.40 -3.54 16.91
C LEU A 780 21.40 -4.69 17.07
N PHE A 781 20.96 -5.92 16.86
CA PHE A 781 21.81 -7.09 16.95
C PHE A 781 22.82 -7.20 15.78
N LEU A 782 23.89 -7.99 15.95
CA LEU A 782 24.80 -8.35 14.85
C LEU A 782 24.24 -9.54 14.06
N GLU A 783 24.73 -9.77 12.84
CA GLU A 783 24.17 -10.77 11.91
C GLU A 783 24.26 -12.23 12.40
N ASP A 784 25.15 -12.52 13.34
CA ASP A 784 25.33 -13.83 13.98
C ASP A 784 24.49 -14.01 15.26
N PHE A 785 23.68 -13.02 15.63
CA PHE A 785 22.73 -13.15 16.74
C PHE A 785 21.47 -13.91 16.33
N ASP A 786 21.18 -15.01 17.04
CA ASP A 786 19.92 -15.73 16.93
C ASP A 786 19.08 -15.60 18.22
N LEU A 787 17.94 -14.94 18.09
CA LEU A 787 16.97 -14.80 19.17
C LEU A 787 16.40 -16.17 19.59
N LYS A 788 16.19 -17.11 18.66
CA LYS A 788 15.61 -18.42 18.95
C LYS A 788 16.53 -19.25 19.85
N THR A 789 17.83 -19.28 19.56
CA THR A 789 18.85 -19.90 20.42
C THR A 789 18.91 -19.23 21.79
N THR A 790 18.76 -17.90 21.84
CA THR A 790 18.70 -17.14 23.10
C THR A 790 17.51 -17.55 23.96
N LEU A 791 16.28 -17.59 23.41
CA LEU A 791 15.10 -18.02 24.16
C LEU A 791 15.16 -19.51 24.54
N ALA A 792 15.73 -20.36 23.68
CA ALA A 792 15.95 -21.77 24.00
C ALA A 792 16.94 -21.96 25.17
N ALA A 793 17.95 -21.10 25.30
CA ALA A 793 18.84 -21.08 26.46
C ALA A 793 18.10 -20.66 27.74
N PHE A 794 17.30 -19.59 27.68
CA PHE A 794 16.47 -19.12 28.80
C PHE A 794 15.51 -20.21 29.31
N GLN A 795 14.76 -20.85 28.42
CA GLN A 795 13.88 -21.95 28.81
C GLN A 795 14.62 -23.19 29.32
N ARG A 796 15.86 -23.45 28.86
CA ARG A 796 16.70 -24.53 29.43
C ARG A 796 17.14 -24.21 30.85
N GLN A 797 17.51 -22.95 31.12
CA GLN A 797 17.85 -22.47 32.46
C GLN A 797 16.69 -22.69 33.43
N HIS A 798 15.49 -22.26 33.06
CA HIS A 798 14.28 -22.46 33.86
C HIS A 798 13.93 -23.93 34.10
N ARG A 799 14.04 -24.78 33.07
CA ARG A 799 13.66 -26.20 33.16
C ARG A 799 14.66 -27.08 33.93
N SER A 800 15.92 -26.68 34.05
CA SER A 800 17.00 -27.59 34.51
C SER A 800 17.92 -27.06 35.61
N HIS A 801 17.92 -25.74 35.87
CA HIS A 801 18.86 -25.12 36.80
C HIS A 801 18.18 -24.20 37.81
N ASP A 802 17.43 -23.19 37.35
CA ASP A 802 16.84 -22.18 38.22
C ASP A 802 15.56 -21.57 37.60
N PRO A 803 14.35 -22.02 38.02
CA PRO A 803 13.08 -21.58 37.44
C PRO A 803 12.66 -20.16 37.84
N LYS A 804 13.39 -19.46 38.72
CA LYS A 804 13.10 -18.06 39.11
C LYS A 804 14.30 -17.16 38.82
N SER A 805 14.93 -17.38 37.67
CA SER A 805 16.10 -16.64 37.22
C SER A 805 15.86 -15.87 35.93
N SER A 806 16.40 -14.65 35.88
CA SER A 806 16.43 -13.83 34.66
C SER A 806 17.72 -14.08 33.88
N MET A 807 17.76 -13.70 32.60
CA MET A 807 18.93 -13.85 31.74
C MET A 807 19.31 -12.53 31.09
N LEU A 808 20.60 -12.22 31.12
CA LEU A 808 21.18 -10.99 30.60
C LEU A 808 22.17 -11.36 29.50
N LEU A 809 22.11 -10.69 28.35
CA LEU A 809 23.05 -10.96 27.26
C LEU A 809 24.37 -10.23 27.54
N ALA A 810 25.50 -10.78 27.08
CA ALA A 810 26.79 -10.11 27.23
C ALA A 810 27.75 -10.34 26.05
N TYR A 811 28.56 -9.34 25.74
CA TYR A 811 29.65 -9.43 24.77
C TYR A 811 30.96 -8.89 25.36
N LYS A 812 32.10 -9.21 24.76
CA LYS A 812 33.40 -8.67 25.19
C LYS A 812 33.57 -7.23 24.70
N THR A 813 34.02 -6.34 25.57
CA THR A 813 34.31 -4.94 25.25
C THR A 813 35.74 -4.55 25.68
N ASP A 814 36.23 -3.41 25.18
CA ASP A 814 37.51 -2.86 25.61
C ASP A 814 37.34 -1.93 26.83
N ALA A 815 38.41 -1.27 27.27
CA ALA A 815 38.34 -0.32 28.38
C ALA A 815 37.53 0.95 28.03
N ALA A 816 37.49 1.38 26.77
CA ALA A 816 36.73 2.56 26.36
C ALA A 816 35.21 2.30 26.26
N GLY A 817 34.81 1.05 26.04
CA GLY A 817 33.43 0.61 25.98
C GLY A 817 32.71 0.56 27.33
N THR A 818 33.42 0.45 28.45
CA THR A 818 32.79 0.34 29.79
C THR A 818 31.96 1.58 30.14
N ALA A 819 32.39 2.77 29.71
CA ALA A 819 31.66 4.02 29.94
C ALA A 819 30.41 4.18 29.04
N LYS A 820 30.15 3.26 28.10
CA LYS A 820 29.05 3.33 27.13
C LYS A 820 27.89 2.37 27.42
N CYS A 821 28.14 1.30 28.19
CA CYS A 821 27.18 0.22 28.44
C CYS A 821 27.17 -0.24 29.90
N GLY A 822 26.21 -1.08 30.30
CA GLY A 822 26.28 -1.78 31.58
C GLY A 822 27.40 -2.83 31.54
N ILE A 823 28.10 -3.03 32.65
CA ILE A 823 29.12 -4.07 32.81
C ILE A 823 28.66 -5.09 33.85
N LEU A 824 28.78 -6.37 33.50
CA LEU A 824 28.44 -7.51 34.34
C LEU A 824 29.69 -8.08 35.01
N GLU A 825 29.58 -8.45 36.28
CA GLU A 825 30.53 -9.32 36.95
C GLU A 825 29.85 -10.67 37.21
N THR A 826 30.57 -11.78 37.01
CA THR A 826 30.02 -13.14 37.11
C THR A 826 30.89 -14.06 37.96
N ASP A 827 30.28 -15.13 38.47
CA ASP A 827 31.00 -16.28 39.02
C ASP A 827 31.38 -17.30 37.92
N ALA A 828 32.00 -18.41 38.33
CA ALA A 828 32.44 -19.49 37.44
C ALA A 828 31.30 -20.33 36.82
N LYS A 829 30.02 -19.97 37.05
CA LYS A 829 28.82 -20.58 36.48
C LYS A 829 27.96 -19.56 35.71
N ASP A 830 28.59 -18.48 35.26
CA ASP A 830 27.95 -17.35 34.55
C ASP A 830 26.80 -16.69 35.33
N LYS A 831 26.73 -16.90 36.66
CA LYS A 831 25.78 -16.21 37.52
C LYS A 831 26.29 -14.80 37.79
N VAL A 832 25.43 -13.80 37.58
CA VAL A 832 25.74 -12.39 37.80
C VAL A 832 25.88 -12.11 39.30
N THR A 833 27.04 -11.57 39.69
CA THR A 833 27.38 -11.15 41.05
C THR A 833 27.23 -9.64 41.23
N ALA A 834 27.49 -8.85 40.18
CA ALA A 834 27.26 -7.41 40.16
C ALA A 834 26.88 -6.90 38.76
N PHE A 835 26.16 -5.78 38.74
CA PHE A 835 25.91 -4.97 37.53
C PHE A 835 26.30 -3.52 37.81
N LEU A 836 27.07 -2.94 36.90
CA LEU A 836 27.54 -1.56 36.96
C LEU A 836 27.03 -0.81 35.72
N GLU A 837 26.18 0.20 35.90
CA GLU A 837 25.72 1.03 34.78
C GLU A 837 26.82 2.03 34.37
N LYS A 838 27.38 1.87 33.17
CA LYS A 838 28.36 2.78 32.54
C LYS A 838 29.57 3.17 33.42
N PRO A 839 30.28 2.21 34.04
CA PRO A 839 31.42 2.49 34.90
C PRO A 839 32.64 3.03 34.14
N GLY A 840 33.44 3.84 34.82
CA GLY A 840 34.81 4.14 34.39
C GLY A 840 35.66 2.86 34.32
N PRO A 841 36.65 2.78 33.40
CA PRO A 841 37.44 1.57 33.16
C PRO A 841 38.23 1.06 34.38
N GLU A 842 38.45 1.94 35.36
CA GLU A 842 39.13 1.68 36.63
C GLU A 842 38.22 1.13 37.73
N LYS A 843 36.89 1.16 37.55
CA LYS A 843 35.92 0.68 38.56
C LYS A 843 35.67 -0.81 38.55
N THR A 844 36.06 -1.52 37.49
CA THR A 844 35.92 -2.98 37.38
C THR A 844 36.95 -3.55 36.42
N ASN A 845 37.41 -4.77 36.71
CA ASN A 845 38.25 -5.56 35.80
C ASN A 845 37.43 -6.34 34.77
N SER A 846 36.10 -6.43 34.94
CA SER A 846 35.24 -7.13 33.98
C SER A 846 35.13 -6.37 32.65
N ARG A 847 35.03 -7.14 31.57
CA ARG A 847 34.87 -6.65 30.20
C ARG A 847 33.65 -7.27 29.51
N LEU A 848 32.69 -7.77 30.31
CA LEU A 848 31.39 -8.27 29.86
C LEU A 848 30.40 -7.11 29.76
N ALA A 849 30.26 -6.56 28.56
CA ALA A 849 29.30 -5.52 28.22
C ALA A 849 27.90 -6.11 28.07
N CYS A 850 26.95 -5.59 28.84
CA CYS A 850 25.54 -5.90 28.75
C CYS A 850 24.85 -4.88 27.82
N PRO A 851 24.31 -5.29 26.66
CA PRO A 851 23.40 -4.46 25.90
C PRO A 851 22.05 -4.37 26.62
N CYS A 852 21.18 -3.47 26.17
CA CYS A 852 19.79 -3.42 26.64
C CYS A 852 18.96 -4.55 26.01
N PHE A 853 19.38 -5.82 26.19
CA PHE A 853 18.64 -7.03 25.85
C PHE A 853 18.51 -7.85 27.14
N TYR A 854 17.34 -7.81 27.76
CA TYR A 854 17.10 -8.44 29.06
C TYR A 854 15.94 -9.41 28.97
N LEU A 855 16.10 -10.62 29.49
CA LEU A 855 15.03 -11.62 29.62
C LEU A 855 14.65 -11.74 31.09
N PHE A 856 13.59 -11.02 31.47
CA PHE A 856 13.06 -11.05 32.82
C PHE A 856 12.10 -12.22 33.01
N GLU A 857 12.25 -12.91 34.14
CA GLU A 857 11.28 -13.91 34.61
C GLU A 857 10.02 -13.24 35.17
N ALA A 858 8.86 -13.87 35.02
CA ALA A 858 7.56 -13.30 35.41
C ALA A 858 7.50 -12.73 36.85
N ASP A 859 8.06 -13.43 37.86
CA ASP A 859 8.05 -12.98 39.25
C ASP A 859 9.07 -11.85 39.54
N ALA A 860 9.83 -11.40 38.53
CA ALA A 860 10.68 -10.22 38.61
C ALA A 860 9.94 -8.93 38.26
N LEU A 861 8.86 -8.99 37.47
CA LEU A 861 8.12 -7.78 37.05
C LEU A 861 7.54 -6.98 38.23
N PRO A 862 7.00 -7.59 39.31
CA PRO A 862 6.56 -6.85 40.51
C PRO A 862 7.68 -6.11 41.26
N LEU A 863 8.96 -6.37 40.95
CA LEU A 863 10.08 -5.62 41.52
C LEU A 863 10.22 -4.22 40.89
N LEU A 864 9.64 -3.97 39.70
CA LEU A 864 9.57 -2.65 39.09
C LEU A 864 8.82 -1.66 40.00
N ASP A 865 7.70 -2.08 40.58
CA ASP A 865 6.91 -1.26 41.50
C ASP A 865 7.69 -0.92 42.78
N ARG A 866 8.42 -1.89 43.34
CA ARG A 866 9.25 -1.67 44.52
C ARG A 866 10.42 -0.73 44.21
N PHE A 867 11.11 -0.94 43.09
CA PHE A 867 12.18 -0.05 42.62
C PHE A 867 11.67 1.38 42.45
N MET A 868 10.57 1.59 41.73
CA MET A 868 10.03 2.93 41.48
C MET A 868 9.53 3.61 42.77
N THR A 869 9.01 2.84 43.74
CA THR A 869 8.60 3.36 45.06
C THR A 869 9.81 3.75 45.90
N GLU A 870 10.81 2.87 46.03
CA GLU A 870 12.05 3.13 46.77
C GLU A 870 12.85 4.31 46.15
N LYS A 871 12.74 4.51 44.83
CA LYS A 871 13.42 5.57 44.08
C LYS A 871 12.55 6.80 43.79
N ALA A 872 11.39 6.94 44.43
CA ALA A 872 10.47 8.06 44.21
C ALA A 872 11.09 9.43 44.56
N GLY A 873 11.98 9.49 45.55
CA GLY A 873 12.69 10.72 45.97
C GLY A 873 14.06 10.95 45.32
N GLU A 874 14.57 10.04 44.49
CA GLU A 874 15.90 10.18 43.87
C GLU A 874 15.86 10.91 42.51
N PRO A 875 16.99 11.52 42.06
CA PRO A 875 17.09 12.17 40.76
C PRO A 875 16.73 11.22 39.60
N LEU A 876 16.22 11.78 38.50
CA LEU A 876 15.77 11.01 37.32
C LEU A 876 16.85 10.03 36.85
N GLN A 877 18.13 10.42 36.84
CA GLN A 877 19.25 9.57 36.42
C GLN A 877 19.40 8.27 37.22
N ALA A 878 18.95 8.23 38.48
CA ALA A 878 19.00 7.03 39.33
C ALA A 878 17.89 6.02 39.02
N ARG A 879 16.84 6.44 38.30
CA ARG A 879 15.65 5.64 37.97
C ARG A 879 15.30 5.55 36.47
N ASP A 880 15.92 6.37 35.63
CA ASP A 880 15.71 6.42 34.17
C ASP A 880 16.35 5.20 33.49
N ALA A 881 17.68 5.03 33.63
CA ALA A 881 18.42 4.00 32.89
C ALA A 881 17.99 2.57 33.28
N PRO A 882 17.75 1.67 32.31
CA PRO A 882 17.18 0.36 32.60
C PRO A 882 18.19 -0.56 33.32
N GLY A 883 19.49 -0.32 33.15
CA GLY A 883 20.55 -1.00 33.91
C GLY A 883 20.51 -0.73 35.42
N ASN A 884 19.92 0.38 35.88
CA ASN A 884 19.70 0.62 37.31
C ASN A 884 18.69 -0.38 37.90
N PHE A 885 17.63 -0.71 37.14
CA PHE A 885 16.70 -1.77 37.52
C PHE A 885 17.35 -3.15 37.43
N VAL A 886 18.16 -3.43 36.41
CA VAL A 886 18.92 -4.71 36.31
C VAL A 886 19.85 -4.90 37.51
N ARG A 887 20.56 -3.85 37.96
CA ARG A 887 21.36 -3.87 39.19
C ARG A 887 20.52 -4.17 40.44
N TYR A 888 19.35 -3.56 40.55
CA TYR A 888 18.41 -3.80 41.66
C TYR A 888 17.85 -5.23 41.65
N LEU A 889 17.60 -5.78 40.45
CA LEU A 889 17.12 -7.13 40.21
C LEU A 889 18.19 -8.18 40.58
N CYS A 890 19.43 -8.03 40.10
CA CYS A 890 20.53 -8.95 40.40
C CYS A 890 20.82 -9.08 41.92
N ALA A 891 20.53 -8.04 42.70
CA ALA A 891 20.66 -8.06 44.16
C ALA A 891 19.51 -8.80 44.89
N LYS A 892 18.46 -9.23 44.17
CA LYS A 892 17.23 -9.83 44.74
C LYS A 892 16.80 -11.13 44.06
N ARG A 893 17.22 -11.37 42.82
CA ARG A 893 16.94 -12.55 41.99
C ARG A 893 18.22 -13.01 41.33
N ASN A 894 18.33 -14.32 41.11
CA ASN A 894 19.45 -14.86 40.34
C ASN A 894 19.32 -14.40 38.88
N CYS A 895 20.41 -13.89 38.33
CA CYS A 895 20.53 -13.56 36.91
C CYS A 895 21.71 -14.34 36.33
N TYR A 896 21.58 -14.84 35.11
CA TYR A 896 22.63 -15.59 34.41
C TYR A 896 22.98 -14.94 33.08
N VAL A 897 24.22 -15.11 32.62
CA VAL A 897 24.72 -14.50 31.39
C VAL A 897 24.56 -15.44 30.19
N MET A 898 24.12 -14.88 29.06
CA MET A 898 24.15 -15.52 27.76
C MET A 898 25.14 -14.78 26.84
N PRO A 899 26.23 -15.41 26.37
CA PRO A 899 27.20 -14.73 25.53
C PRO A 899 26.64 -14.47 24.11
N ILE A 900 26.94 -13.29 23.59
CA ILE A 900 26.72 -12.89 22.19
C ILE A 900 27.99 -12.22 21.64
N SER A 901 28.06 -12.08 20.31
CA SER A 901 29.16 -11.43 19.60
C SER A 901 29.26 -9.93 19.85
N GLY A 902 28.13 -9.24 19.91
CA GLY A 902 28.05 -7.79 20.09
C GLY A 902 26.69 -7.20 19.72
N ARG A 903 26.67 -5.90 19.47
CA ARG A 903 25.51 -5.14 18.96
C ARG A 903 25.96 -3.87 18.23
N TRP A 904 25.08 -3.34 17.40
CA TRP A 904 25.10 -1.94 17.00
C TRP A 904 24.45 -1.05 18.07
N ASP A 905 25.05 0.12 18.32
CA ASP A 905 24.52 1.19 19.19
C ASP A 905 24.32 2.44 18.32
N VAL A 906 23.08 2.69 17.89
CA VAL A 906 22.69 3.83 17.04
C VAL A 906 22.48 5.08 17.92
N GLY A 907 23.50 5.34 18.72
CA GLY A 907 23.47 6.28 19.82
C GLY A 907 23.72 7.75 19.43
N GLY A 908 24.35 8.02 18.29
CA GLY A 908 24.72 9.34 17.78
C GLY A 908 25.16 9.28 16.31
N LEU A 909 25.41 10.43 15.66
CA LEU A 909 25.60 10.46 14.20
C LEU A 909 26.73 9.55 13.68
N PRO A 910 27.95 9.52 14.27
CA PRO A 910 29.02 8.64 13.76
C PRO A 910 28.66 7.15 13.80
N SER A 911 27.97 6.69 14.86
CA SER A 911 27.58 5.28 14.97
C SER A 911 26.34 4.94 14.15
N TYR A 912 25.47 5.91 13.87
CA TYR A 912 24.45 5.78 12.82
C TYR A 912 25.10 5.61 11.44
N ILE A 913 26.09 6.44 11.08
CA ILE A 913 26.77 6.35 9.77
C ILE A 913 27.48 5.01 9.62
N GLU A 914 28.21 4.56 10.65
CA GLU A 914 28.91 3.27 10.65
C GLU A 914 27.93 2.09 10.49
N CYS A 915 26.87 2.07 11.30
CA CYS A 915 25.80 1.06 11.23
C CYS A 915 25.13 1.08 9.84
N ASN A 916 24.59 2.23 9.42
CA ASN A 916 23.94 2.36 8.12
C ASN A 916 24.86 1.93 6.98
N ALA A 917 26.12 2.36 6.96
CA ALA A 917 27.09 1.96 5.94
C ALA A 917 27.38 0.45 5.93
N ALA A 918 27.39 -0.22 7.09
CA ALA A 918 27.54 -1.67 7.18
C ALA A 918 26.35 -2.42 6.54
N PHE A 919 25.14 -1.86 6.59
CA PHE A 919 23.95 -2.41 5.91
C PHE A 919 23.83 -1.94 4.44
N THR A 920 24.21 -0.71 4.09
CA THR A 920 24.16 -0.16 2.72
C THR A 920 25.22 -0.78 1.79
N LYS A 921 26.47 -0.95 2.26
CA LYS A 921 27.55 -1.59 1.48
C LYS A 921 27.24 -3.05 1.09
N LYS A 922 26.22 -3.66 1.70
CA LYS A 922 25.77 -5.02 1.36
C LYS A 922 24.84 -5.08 0.15
N GLY A 923 24.26 -3.95 -0.27
CA GLY A 923 23.60 -3.80 -1.58
C GLY A 923 22.22 -3.17 -1.56
N THR A 924 22.08 -1.94 -1.06
CA THR A 924 20.89 -1.11 -1.32
C THR A 924 21.29 0.22 -1.96
N VAL A 925 21.14 0.29 -3.29
CA VAL A 925 21.06 1.56 -4.02
C VAL A 925 19.69 2.13 -3.73
N GLY A 926 19.61 3.15 -2.88
CA GLY A 926 18.43 4.00 -2.82
C GLY A 926 18.42 4.94 -4.03
N PRO A 927 17.25 5.33 -4.56
CA PRO A 927 17.18 6.42 -5.53
C PRO A 927 17.74 7.70 -4.89
N ALA A 928 18.56 8.43 -5.64
CA ALA A 928 18.91 9.79 -5.27
C ALA A 928 17.68 10.68 -5.52
N GLY A 929 17.05 11.16 -4.45
CA GLY A 929 15.80 11.92 -4.51
C GLY A 929 15.06 11.84 -3.19
N LEU A 930 15.40 12.77 -2.28
CA LEU A 930 14.54 13.23 -1.19
C LEU A 930 13.71 14.41 -1.71
#